data_AF-A0A1F6DHC4-F1
#
_entry.id   AF-A0A1F6DHC4-F1
#
_cell.length_a   1.000
_cell.length_b   1.000
_cell.length_c   1.000
_cell.angle_alpha   90.00
_cell.angle_beta   90.00
_cell.angle_gamma   90.00
#
_symmetry.space_group_name_H-M   'P 1'
#
loop_
_entity.id
_entity.type
_entity.pdbx_description
1 polymer ?
#
loop_
_entity_poly.entity_id
_entity_poly.type
_entity_poly.pdbx_seq_one_letter_code
_entity_poly.pdbx_strand_id
1 'polypeptide(L)'
;MRQILLITGGIMLAIALIIGTFTFNQANREELNLSSDLQYRTRVLIDSLQESVEPSLISNATTTVQRIVERIASNERIAGLGVFDSDAKPVATSARFPDIVLSNPLIETVMDTDTPTGAFIRNADGDIYIFSNPLHYKGRVIGALLVAQDASYIDETIWNIWKENLLRLLVQLILIGGAIFVLIRWVFFRPLSFLAESIKAMRRGEPVPEDKTSGQDFLMPLANEISKISTSLRQARFVAGEEARMRLEKLDSPWTAERLKEFMKAYLKDRPIFVVSNREPYVHNKEKNGIKWSVPAGGVVTALEPVMEACGGTWIAHGSGNADKSVVDADDKIAVPPEEPRYTLKRVWLTPKEVKGYYSGLSSEALWPLCHMAHVRPLFRAEDWLEYRKVNGLFAKTVLNEIRHVERPIILVQDYHFALLPALIKKSRPDAQVAVFWHIPWPSAAQFAICPWRKELLQGILGADLVGFHTQQYCNNFMETVGAEIESRIDYEQFSITRTDHRSHIRPFPISIAFPGNAEPQAAPGRKALEALNIRSEYVGIGVDRLDYTKGIRERFKGIEFFLTNHPDYRNRFTFLQIAAPTRESVAKYQEYAASVTEEAERINKLFGTRAWQPIVLEKRNYSHAELQPLYQSACLCLVTSLHDGMNLVAKEYPAARADEKGVLILSKFTGAARGLKGALLVNPYSAENTAEAIHQALTMPGAEQHRRMNMMRSSVRDYNIYRWSAELIKALLQLE
;
A
#
# COMPACT_ATOMS: atom_id res chain seq x y z
N MET A 1 -0.59 19.49 26.02
CA MET A 1 -0.34 19.79 27.45
C MET A 1 1.06 20.31 27.72
N ARG A 2 2.14 19.66 27.25
CA ARG A 2 3.52 20.06 27.59
C ARG A 2 3.89 21.50 27.21
N GLN A 3 3.49 21.98 26.02
CA GLN A 3 3.74 23.37 25.59
C GLN A 3 2.90 24.41 26.36
N ILE A 4 1.67 24.05 26.76
CA ILE A 4 0.81 24.92 27.58
C ILE A 4 1.45 25.12 28.95
N LEU A 5 1.93 24.04 29.57
CA LEU A 5 2.64 24.09 30.85
C LEU A 5 3.92 24.92 30.78
N LEU A 6 4.63 24.91 29.64
CA LEU A 6 5.83 25.72 29.42
C LEU A 6 5.49 27.22 29.33
N ILE A 7 4.43 27.59 28.62
CA ILE A 7 4.02 29.00 28.49
C ILE A 7 3.47 29.52 29.82
N THR A 8 2.61 28.77 30.50
CA THR A 8 2.09 29.16 31.82
C THR A 8 3.19 29.21 32.87
N GLY A 9 4.12 28.25 32.83
CA GLY A 9 5.28 28.23 33.72
C GLY A 9 6.21 29.42 33.48
N GLY A 10 6.44 29.80 32.22
CA GLY A 10 7.27 30.97 31.88
C GLY A 10 6.69 32.28 32.39
N ILE A 11 5.36 32.48 32.25
CA ILE A 11 4.68 33.69 32.75
C ILE A 11 4.72 33.73 34.29
N MET A 12 4.47 32.61 34.95
CA MET A 12 4.55 32.52 36.42
C MET A 12 5.97 32.79 36.94
N LEU A 13 6.99 32.28 36.26
CA LEU A 13 8.39 32.52 36.62
C LEU A 13 8.76 34.00 36.52
N ALA A 14 8.33 34.68 35.44
CA ALA A 14 8.59 36.10 35.26
C ALA A 14 7.94 36.96 36.36
N ILE A 15 6.69 36.65 36.73
CA ILE A 15 5.97 37.36 37.80
C ILE A 15 6.65 37.14 39.16
N ALA A 16 7.04 35.90 39.47
CA ALA A 16 7.76 35.58 40.70
C ALA A 16 9.10 36.31 40.80
N LEU A 17 9.84 36.42 39.69
CA LEU A 17 11.13 37.11 39.63
C LEU A 17 10.98 38.62 39.90
N ILE A 18 9.97 39.26 39.30
CA ILE A 18 9.69 40.70 39.48
C ILE A 18 9.33 41.00 40.95
N ILE A 19 8.41 40.23 41.53
CA ILE A 19 7.94 40.45 42.89
C ILE A 19 9.05 40.14 43.90
N GLY A 20 9.80 39.04 43.71
CA GLY A 20 10.94 38.70 44.57
C GLY A 20 12.01 39.79 44.57
N THR A 21 12.34 40.35 43.40
CA THR A 21 13.31 41.45 43.29
C THR A 21 12.82 42.71 43.99
N PHE A 22 11.52 43.02 43.87
CA PHE A 22 10.93 44.18 44.55
C PHE A 22 10.92 44.01 46.08
N THR A 23 10.52 42.83 46.58
CA THR A 23 10.53 42.53 48.02
C THR A 23 11.94 42.57 48.60
N PHE A 24 12.93 42.04 47.88
CA PHE A 24 14.34 42.12 48.29
C PHE A 24 14.82 43.58 48.39
N ASN A 25 14.53 44.40 47.38
CA ASN A 25 14.89 45.82 47.42
C ASN A 25 14.17 46.58 48.54
N GLN A 26 12.90 46.25 48.81
CA GLN A 26 12.13 46.86 49.88
C GLN A 26 12.71 46.50 51.26
N ALA A 27 13.01 45.22 51.49
CA ALA A 27 13.58 44.75 52.76
C ALA A 27 14.94 45.41 53.04
N ASN A 28 15.85 45.42 52.06
CA ASN A 28 17.18 46.03 52.23
C ASN A 28 17.09 47.55 52.47
N ARG A 29 16.17 48.23 51.79
CA ARG A 29 16.01 49.68 51.96
C ARG A 29 15.49 50.01 53.36
N GLU A 30 14.56 49.19 53.87
CA GLU A 30 13.99 49.39 55.20
C GLU A 30 15.00 49.07 56.30
N GLU A 31 15.79 48.00 56.15
CA GLU A 31 16.88 47.65 57.06
C GLU A 31 17.90 48.80 57.19
N LEU A 32 18.32 49.39 56.07
CA LEU A 32 19.24 50.53 56.05
C LEU A 32 18.64 51.77 56.72
N ASN A 33 17.36 52.06 56.45
CA ASN A 33 16.67 53.20 57.05
C ASN A 33 16.56 53.07 58.57
N LEU A 34 16.12 51.90 59.06
CA LEU A 34 15.94 51.66 60.49
C LEU A 34 17.28 51.64 61.24
N SER A 35 18.30 51.02 60.64
CA SER A 35 19.65 50.98 61.22
C SER A 35 20.26 52.38 61.33
N SER A 36 20.16 53.19 60.27
CA SER A 36 20.70 54.56 60.27
C SER A 36 19.96 55.49 61.23
N ASP A 37 18.63 55.39 61.33
CA ASP A 37 17.82 56.15 62.30
C ASP A 37 18.18 55.77 63.74
N LEU A 38 18.37 54.48 64.03
CA LEU A 38 18.79 54.01 65.36
C LEU A 38 20.17 54.56 65.74
N GLN A 39 21.15 54.47 64.83
CA GLN A 39 22.50 55.00 65.03
C GLN A 39 22.49 56.51 65.30
N TYR A 40 21.76 57.27 64.47
CA TYR A 40 21.65 58.72 64.60
C TYR A 40 21.04 59.13 65.94
N ARG A 41 19.92 58.50 66.33
CA ARG A 41 19.25 58.80 67.60
C ARG A 41 20.09 58.42 68.81
N THR A 42 20.82 57.30 68.74
CA THR A 42 21.71 56.88 69.83
C THR A 42 22.86 57.86 70.02
N ARG A 43 23.44 58.38 68.92
CA ARG A 43 24.49 59.41 68.98
C ARG A 43 23.98 60.71 69.62
N VAL A 44 22.84 61.22 69.14
CA VAL A 44 22.24 62.44 69.71
C VAL A 44 21.91 62.27 71.20
N LEU A 45 21.45 61.07 71.58
CA LEU A 45 21.18 60.75 72.97
C LEU A 45 22.46 60.78 73.81
N ILE A 46 23.53 60.11 73.39
CA ILE A 46 24.75 60.02 74.20
C ILE A 46 25.45 61.38 74.34
N ASP A 47 25.44 62.21 73.29
CA ASP A 47 26.07 63.54 73.30
C ASP A 47 25.37 64.46 74.33
N SER A 48 24.03 64.40 74.40
CA SER A 48 23.23 65.09 75.41
C SER A 48 23.51 64.59 76.85
N LEU A 49 23.73 63.28 77.01
CA LEU A 49 24.03 62.68 78.31
C LEU A 49 25.44 63.01 78.81
N GLN A 50 26.40 63.09 77.91
CA GLN A 50 27.78 63.42 78.21
C GLN A 50 27.89 64.74 78.98
N GLU A 51 27.20 65.80 78.52
CA GLU A 51 27.18 67.11 79.19
C GLU A 51 26.68 67.04 80.64
N SER A 52 25.80 66.08 80.96
CA SER A 52 25.23 65.90 82.30
C SER A 52 26.09 64.99 83.20
N VAL A 53 26.80 64.02 82.62
CA VAL A 53 27.55 62.99 83.35
C VAL A 53 28.97 63.45 83.69
N GLU A 54 29.65 64.16 82.77
CA GLU A 54 31.05 64.59 82.96
C GLU A 54 31.30 65.38 84.26
N PRO A 55 30.51 66.41 84.62
CA PRO A 55 30.74 67.18 85.85
C PRO A 55 30.60 66.33 87.12
N SER A 56 29.72 65.34 87.08
CA SER A 56 29.42 64.44 88.20
C SER A 56 30.51 63.38 88.39
N LEU A 57 31.17 62.96 87.30
CA LEU A 57 32.30 62.03 87.33
C LEU A 57 33.56 62.71 87.90
N ILE A 58 33.83 63.96 87.49
CA ILE A 58 34.98 64.75 87.96
C ILE A 58 34.94 64.98 89.48
N SER A 59 33.75 65.11 90.06
CA SER A 59 33.54 65.33 91.50
C SER A 59 33.51 64.05 92.34
N ASN A 60 33.77 62.87 91.75
CA ASN A 60 33.68 61.55 92.40
C ASN A 60 32.31 61.28 93.07
N ALA A 61 31.23 61.92 92.58
CA ALA A 61 29.89 61.78 93.13
C ALA A 61 29.17 60.55 92.54
N THR A 62 29.68 59.35 92.85
CA THR A 62 29.21 58.06 92.29
C THR A 62 27.70 57.83 92.46
N THR A 63 27.11 58.25 93.59
CA THR A 63 25.66 58.15 93.84
C THR A 63 24.82 59.07 92.93
N THR A 64 25.36 60.21 92.52
CA THR A 64 24.71 61.14 91.59
C THR A 64 24.74 60.56 90.17
N VAL A 65 25.88 60.02 89.74
CA VAL A 65 26.03 59.37 88.43
C VAL A 65 25.08 58.17 88.31
N GLN A 66 25.02 57.30 89.32
CA GLN A 66 24.08 56.16 89.34
C GLN A 66 22.61 56.60 89.20
N ARG A 67 22.22 57.70 89.83
CA ARG A 67 20.84 58.22 89.74
C ARG A 67 20.51 58.76 88.35
N ILE A 68 21.47 59.44 87.70
CA ILE A 68 21.32 59.92 86.32
C ILE A 68 21.17 58.73 85.37
N VAL A 69 22.01 57.71 85.53
CA VAL A 69 22.00 56.50 84.70
C VAL A 69 20.67 55.76 84.82
N GLU A 70 20.19 55.53 86.04
CA GLU A 70 18.96 54.78 86.27
C GLU A 70 17.71 55.53 85.80
N ARG A 71 17.66 56.85 85.98
CA ARG A 71 16.52 57.69 85.53
C ARG A 71 16.34 57.68 84.01
N ILE A 72 17.43 57.50 83.26
CA ILE A 72 17.42 57.57 81.81
C ILE A 72 17.18 56.19 81.22
N ALA A 73 17.78 55.16 81.83
CA ALA A 73 17.53 53.77 81.48
C ALA A 73 16.11 53.28 81.82
N SER A 74 15.28 54.07 82.52
CA SER A 74 13.87 53.77 82.72
C SER A 74 13.02 53.93 81.44
N ASN A 75 13.58 54.45 80.35
CA ASN A 75 12.92 54.49 79.04
C ASN A 75 12.87 53.08 78.42
N GLU A 76 11.73 52.67 77.87
CA GLU A 76 11.50 51.31 77.37
C GLU A 76 12.44 50.90 76.22
N ARG A 77 13.04 51.85 75.49
CA ARG A 77 13.91 51.58 74.32
C ARG A 77 15.40 51.51 74.61
N ILE A 78 15.82 51.83 75.83
CA ILE A 78 17.24 51.76 76.23
C ILE A 78 17.45 50.41 76.90
N ALA A 79 18.22 49.54 76.25
CA ALA A 79 18.59 48.24 76.80
C ALA A 79 19.51 48.41 78.01
N GLY A 80 20.43 49.38 77.98
CA GLY A 80 21.24 49.73 79.15
C GLY A 80 22.06 51.00 78.96
N LEU A 81 22.50 51.58 80.07
CA LEU A 81 23.44 52.71 80.10
C LEU A 81 24.55 52.43 81.13
N GLY A 82 25.80 52.72 80.78
CA GLY A 82 26.96 52.47 81.62
C GLY A 82 27.97 53.61 81.55
N VAL A 83 28.54 53.97 82.71
CA VAL A 83 29.63 54.94 82.86
C VAL A 83 30.83 54.20 83.41
N PHE A 84 31.98 54.33 82.74
CA PHE A 84 33.21 53.62 83.02
C PHE A 84 34.33 54.59 83.39
N ASP A 85 35.25 54.18 84.27
CA ASP A 85 36.44 54.94 84.63
C ASP A 85 37.58 54.74 83.61
N SER A 86 38.74 55.36 83.87
CA SER A 86 39.93 55.25 83.03
C SER A 86 40.54 53.84 82.94
N ASP A 87 40.17 52.92 83.84
CA ASP A 87 40.59 51.52 83.82
C ASP A 87 39.52 50.61 83.16
N ALA A 88 38.55 51.21 82.44
CA ALA A 88 37.39 50.54 81.86
C ALA A 88 36.48 49.83 82.88
N LYS A 89 36.55 50.18 84.17
CA LYS A 89 35.70 49.59 85.21
C LYS A 89 34.39 50.37 85.35
N PRO A 90 33.24 49.70 85.54
CA PRO A 90 31.96 50.36 85.65
C PRO A 90 31.88 51.18 86.95
N VAL A 91 31.69 52.49 86.81
CA VAL A 91 31.41 53.43 87.90
C VAL A 91 29.92 53.44 88.23
N ALA A 92 29.08 53.33 87.21
CA ALA A 92 27.63 53.27 87.33
C ALA A 92 27.03 52.53 86.12
N THR A 93 26.14 51.58 86.36
CA THR A 93 25.42 50.83 85.31
C THR A 93 23.93 50.79 85.64
N SER A 94 23.09 50.88 84.61
CA SER A 94 21.64 50.73 84.77
C SER A 94 21.27 49.30 85.17
N ALA A 95 20.15 49.10 85.87
CA ALA A 95 19.70 47.76 86.30
C ALA A 95 19.53 46.72 85.16
N ARG A 96 19.27 47.17 83.92
CA ARG A 96 19.11 46.31 82.73
C ARG A 96 20.37 46.20 81.85
N PHE A 97 21.53 46.67 82.32
CA PHE A 97 22.74 46.72 81.49
C PHE A 97 23.14 45.31 81.02
N PRO A 98 23.29 45.04 79.70
CA PRO A 98 23.56 43.69 79.22
C PRO A 98 25.00 43.27 79.51
N ASP A 99 25.19 42.11 80.14
CA ASP A 99 26.51 41.58 80.51
C ASP A 99 27.45 41.40 79.31
N ILE A 100 26.90 41.06 78.13
CA ILE A 100 27.66 40.89 76.88
C ILE A 100 28.39 42.16 76.45
N VAL A 101 27.89 43.33 76.87
CA VAL A 101 28.49 44.63 76.57
C VAL A 101 29.72 44.90 77.44
N LEU A 102 29.76 44.39 78.68
CA LEU A 102 30.92 44.52 79.57
C LEU A 102 32.14 43.76 79.04
N SER A 103 31.91 42.67 78.27
CA SER A 103 32.98 41.90 77.62
C SER A 103 33.41 42.46 76.25
N ASN A 104 32.80 43.55 75.77
CA ASN A 104 33.10 44.10 74.46
C ASN A 104 34.27 45.11 74.52
N PRO A 105 35.29 45.00 73.64
CA PRO A 105 36.46 45.90 73.66
C PRO A 105 36.13 47.35 73.25
N LEU A 106 34.88 47.67 72.92
CA LEU A 106 34.46 49.00 72.45
C LEU A 106 34.76 50.10 73.46
N ILE A 107 34.62 49.85 74.76
CA ILE A 107 34.92 50.84 75.82
C ILE A 107 36.41 51.19 75.81
N GLU A 108 37.28 50.19 75.82
CA GLU A 108 38.74 50.37 75.74
C GLU A 108 39.13 51.08 74.44
N THR A 109 38.55 50.65 73.32
CA THR A 109 38.83 51.23 72.00
C THR A 109 38.48 52.72 71.95
N VAL A 110 37.31 53.11 72.45
CA VAL A 110 36.87 54.53 72.44
C VAL A 110 37.75 55.40 73.32
N MET A 111 38.23 54.89 74.45
CA MET A 111 39.14 55.62 75.32
C MET A 111 40.55 55.75 74.73
N ASP A 112 41.05 54.70 74.06
CA ASP A 112 42.37 54.68 73.43
C ASP A 112 42.44 55.56 72.18
N THR A 113 41.39 55.54 71.33
CA THR A 113 41.37 56.29 70.07
C THR A 113 40.85 57.71 70.23
N ASP A 114 40.25 58.04 71.37
CA ASP A 114 39.54 59.30 71.62
C ASP A 114 38.47 59.62 70.55
N THR A 115 37.79 58.57 70.06
CA THR A 115 36.75 58.71 69.01
C THR A 115 35.45 57.97 69.36
N PRO A 116 34.29 58.65 69.30
CA PRO A 116 32.98 58.01 69.43
C PRO A 116 32.79 56.85 68.45
N THR A 117 32.45 55.66 68.96
CA THR A 117 32.32 54.44 68.16
C THR A 117 31.06 53.67 68.54
N GLY A 118 30.43 53.04 67.55
CA GLY A 118 29.29 52.14 67.75
C GLY A 118 29.43 50.82 67.03
N ALA A 119 28.75 49.81 67.55
CA ALA A 119 28.71 48.48 66.98
C ALA A 119 27.36 47.80 67.25
N PHE A 120 26.91 46.97 66.31
CA PHE A 120 25.82 46.04 66.56
C PHE A 120 26.38 44.75 67.18
N ILE A 121 25.75 44.29 68.26
CA ILE A 121 26.08 43.05 68.95
C ILE A 121 24.87 42.15 68.91
N ARG A 122 25.09 40.88 68.57
CA ARG A 122 24.06 39.85 68.60
C ARG A 122 24.00 39.24 70.01
N ASN A 123 22.86 39.37 70.69
CA ASN A 123 22.59 38.71 71.97
C ASN A 123 21.57 37.57 71.76
N ALA A 124 21.47 36.65 72.72
CA ALA A 124 20.48 35.56 72.70
C ALA A 124 19.03 36.09 72.65
N ASP A 125 18.78 37.26 73.23
CA ASP A 125 17.46 37.91 73.31
C ASP A 125 17.18 38.89 72.16
N GLY A 126 18.13 39.07 71.22
CA GLY A 126 17.98 39.98 70.07
C GLY A 126 19.25 40.78 69.76
N ASP A 127 19.25 41.45 68.60
CA ASP A 127 20.34 42.35 68.22
C ASP A 127 20.27 43.65 69.02
N ILE A 128 21.42 44.13 69.50
CA ILE A 128 21.56 45.34 70.33
C ILE A 128 22.56 46.25 69.64
N TYR A 129 22.24 47.53 69.52
CA TYR A 129 23.19 48.55 69.08
C TYR A 129 23.84 49.22 70.29
N ILE A 130 25.17 49.16 70.38
CA ILE A 130 25.94 49.86 71.40
C ILE A 130 26.67 51.05 70.80
N PHE A 131 26.76 52.14 71.54
CA PHE A 131 27.50 53.34 71.17
C PHE A 131 28.16 53.94 72.40
N SER A 132 29.43 54.35 72.28
CA SER A 132 30.19 54.91 73.39
C SER A 132 30.93 56.19 73.01
N ASN A 133 30.93 57.15 73.93
CA ASN A 133 31.69 58.39 73.86
C ASN A 133 32.76 58.41 74.97
N PRO A 134 33.98 58.93 74.68
CA PRO A 134 34.96 59.19 75.71
C PRO A 134 34.53 60.42 76.53
N LEU A 135 34.79 60.37 77.83
CA LEU A 135 34.51 61.47 78.77
C LEU A 135 35.81 62.21 79.08
N HIS A 136 35.79 63.54 79.04
CA HIS A 136 37.00 64.35 79.17
C HIS A 136 37.06 65.20 80.43
N TYR A 137 38.28 65.38 80.96
CA TYR A 137 38.58 66.45 81.91
C TYR A 137 39.90 67.11 81.57
N LYS A 138 39.87 68.43 81.36
CA LYS A 138 41.04 69.24 80.99
C LYS A 138 41.83 68.66 79.80
N GLY A 139 41.12 68.12 78.80
CA GLY A 139 41.71 67.56 77.58
C GLY A 139 42.32 66.16 77.73
N ARG A 140 42.05 65.45 78.83
CA ARG A 140 42.41 64.03 78.99
C ARG A 140 41.15 63.19 79.12
N VAL A 141 41.16 62.00 78.53
CA VAL A 141 40.09 61.00 78.72
C VAL A 141 40.14 60.51 80.17
N ILE A 142 39.02 60.61 80.87
CA ILE A 142 38.85 60.19 82.27
C ILE A 142 37.92 58.98 82.43
N GLY A 143 37.31 58.53 81.35
CA GLY A 143 36.36 57.42 81.33
C GLY A 143 35.58 57.37 80.02
N ALA A 144 34.53 56.56 79.98
CA ALA A 144 33.63 56.45 78.84
C ALA A 144 32.17 56.34 79.28
N LEU A 145 31.27 56.90 78.47
CA LEU A 145 29.83 56.70 78.57
C LEU A 145 29.40 55.75 77.46
N LEU A 146 28.58 54.76 77.76
CA LEU A 146 28.06 53.79 76.80
C LEU A 146 26.54 53.69 76.91
N VAL A 147 25.87 53.74 75.76
CA VAL A 147 24.44 53.47 75.58
C VAL A 147 24.27 52.17 74.79
N ALA A 148 23.43 51.27 75.28
CA ALA A 148 22.94 50.09 74.55
C ALA A 148 21.45 50.27 74.23
N GLN A 149 21.06 50.14 72.96
CA GLN A 149 19.67 50.20 72.50
C GLN A 149 19.26 48.87 71.84
N ASP A 150 18.00 48.49 72.02
CA ASP A 150 17.42 47.31 71.40
C ASP A 150 17.23 47.53 69.88
N ALA A 151 17.80 46.64 69.06
CA ALA A 151 17.69 46.63 67.61
C ALA A 151 16.90 45.42 67.08
N SER A 152 16.35 44.57 67.96
CA SER A 152 15.61 43.36 67.58
C SER A 152 14.41 43.63 66.66
N TYR A 153 13.77 44.79 66.81
CA TYR A 153 12.63 45.20 66.00
C TYR A 153 12.96 45.37 64.51
N ILE A 154 14.23 45.59 64.16
CA ILE A 154 14.67 45.75 62.76
C ILE A 154 14.49 44.41 62.03
N ASP A 155 15.03 43.33 62.61
CA ASP A 155 14.90 41.96 62.09
C ASP A 155 13.42 41.52 62.03
N GLU A 156 12.64 41.80 63.07
CA GLU A 156 11.20 41.47 63.08
C GLU A 156 10.42 42.20 61.96
N THR A 157 10.75 43.47 61.72
CA THR A 157 10.11 44.27 60.67
C THR A 157 10.45 43.73 59.28
N ILE A 158 11.72 43.38 59.04
CA ILE A 158 12.18 42.77 57.78
C ILE A 158 11.47 41.43 57.55
N TRP A 159 11.39 40.59 58.59
CA TRP A 159 10.72 39.30 58.51
C TRP A 159 9.23 39.44 58.14
N ASN A 160 8.53 40.42 58.71
CA ASN A 160 7.14 40.70 58.37
C ASN A 160 6.97 41.15 56.91
N ILE A 161 7.87 41.97 56.38
CA ILE A 161 7.87 42.38 54.96
C ILE A 161 7.98 41.17 54.04
N TRP A 162 8.89 40.23 54.35
CA TRP A 162 9.03 38.99 53.59
C TRP A 162 7.77 38.12 53.66
N LYS A 163 7.24 37.92 54.87
CA LYS A 163 6.08 37.06 55.11
C LYS A 163 4.83 37.57 54.38
N GLU A 164 4.53 38.86 54.46
CA GLU A 164 3.36 39.43 53.79
C GLU A 164 3.47 39.38 52.25
N ASN A 165 4.63 39.74 51.70
CA ASN A 165 4.82 39.78 50.26
C ASN A 165 4.84 38.39 49.63
N LEU A 166 5.41 37.39 50.32
CA LEU A 166 5.41 36.01 49.84
C LEU A 166 4.00 35.42 49.82
N LEU A 167 3.16 35.74 50.81
CA LEU A 167 1.76 35.31 50.85
C LEU A 167 0.96 35.94 49.70
N ARG A 168 1.15 37.24 49.43
CA ARG A 168 0.50 37.94 48.30
C ARG A 168 0.90 37.32 46.95
N LEU A 169 2.17 36.96 46.77
CA LEU A 169 2.68 36.29 45.57
C LEU A 169 1.97 34.95 45.33
N LEU A 170 1.83 34.13 46.37
CA LEU A 170 1.22 32.80 46.27
C LEU A 170 -0.24 32.89 45.81
N VAL A 171 -1.01 33.84 46.37
CA VAL A 171 -2.40 34.08 45.98
C VAL A 171 -2.51 34.53 44.52
N GLN A 172 -1.64 35.44 44.07
CA GLN A 172 -1.64 35.92 42.69
C GLN A 172 -1.30 34.82 41.68
N LEU A 173 -0.33 33.96 41.98
CA LEU A 173 0.04 32.84 41.10
C LEU A 173 -1.12 31.85 40.92
N ILE A 174 -1.90 31.58 41.98
CA ILE A 174 -3.07 30.70 41.91
C ILE A 174 -4.17 31.32 41.02
N LEU A 175 -4.49 32.60 41.22
CA LEU A 175 -5.53 33.28 40.44
C LEU A 175 -5.19 33.37 38.95
N ILE A 176 -3.96 33.77 38.63
CA ILE A 176 -3.48 33.91 37.25
C ILE A 176 -3.39 32.54 36.58
N GLY A 177 -2.89 31.52 37.30
CA GLY A 177 -2.84 30.15 36.81
C GLY A 177 -4.22 29.59 36.47
N GLY A 178 -5.21 29.80 37.34
CA GLY A 178 -6.60 29.39 37.10
C GLY A 178 -7.21 30.09 35.89
N ALA A 179 -7.04 31.41 35.78
CA ALA A 179 -7.56 32.18 34.65
C ALA A 179 -6.98 31.74 33.30
N ILE A 180 -5.66 31.54 33.23
CA ILE A 180 -5.00 31.07 31.99
C ILE A 180 -5.45 29.66 31.63
N PHE A 181 -5.61 28.76 32.61
CA PHE A 181 -6.09 27.41 32.36
C PHE A 181 -7.50 27.40 31.73
N VAL A 182 -8.43 28.20 32.27
CA VAL A 182 -9.80 28.33 31.73
C VAL A 182 -9.78 28.93 30.32
N LEU A 183 -8.99 29.97 30.09
CA LEU A 183 -8.88 30.63 28.78
C LEU A 183 -8.33 29.67 27.71
N ILE A 184 -7.29 28.90 28.04
CA ILE A 184 -6.73 27.89 27.12
C ILE A 184 -7.72 26.75 26.85
N ARG A 185 -8.44 26.30 27.88
CA ARG A 185 -9.43 25.22 27.78
C ARG A 185 -10.59 25.57 26.83
N TRP A 186 -11.08 26.81 26.88
CA TRP A 186 -12.25 27.24 26.10
C TRP A 186 -11.89 27.78 24.71
N VAL A 187 -10.83 28.58 24.60
CA VAL A 187 -10.48 29.26 23.34
C VAL A 187 -9.68 28.37 22.39
N PHE A 188 -8.78 27.52 22.90
CA PHE A 188 -7.87 26.74 22.03
C PHE A 188 -8.28 25.28 21.84
N PHE A 189 -8.84 24.63 22.87
CA PHE A 189 -9.07 23.18 22.82
C PHE A 189 -10.23 22.77 21.90
N ARG A 190 -11.31 23.57 21.84
CA ARG A 190 -12.48 23.28 21.00
C ARG A 190 -12.19 23.41 19.49
N PRO A 191 -11.55 24.49 19.00
CA PRO A 191 -11.18 24.59 17.59
C PRO A 191 -10.16 23.51 17.17
N LEU A 192 -9.21 23.18 18.05
CA LEU A 192 -8.17 22.19 17.73
C LEU A 192 -8.72 20.76 17.66
N SER A 193 -9.72 20.41 18.48
CA SER A 193 -10.39 19.11 18.36
C SER A 193 -11.17 18.98 17.06
N PHE A 194 -11.85 20.04 16.63
CA PHE A 194 -12.54 20.07 15.35
C PHE A 194 -11.57 19.94 14.17
N LEU A 195 -10.41 20.61 14.24
CA LEU A 195 -9.35 20.55 13.24
C LEU A 195 -8.73 19.15 13.15
N ALA A 196 -8.50 18.50 14.30
CA ALA A 196 -7.99 17.13 14.36
C ALA A 196 -8.99 16.08 13.82
N GLU A 197 -10.28 16.24 14.11
CA GLU A 197 -11.34 15.38 13.57
C GLU A 197 -11.53 15.60 12.07
N SER A 198 -11.47 16.84 11.60
CA SER A 198 -11.53 17.19 10.18
C SER A 198 -10.36 16.58 9.39
N ILE A 199 -9.13 16.61 9.94
CA ILE A 199 -7.96 15.95 9.32
C ILE A 199 -8.11 14.42 9.30
N LYS A 200 -8.65 13.82 10.37
CA LYS A 200 -8.93 12.37 10.40
C LYS A 200 -10.00 11.96 9.39
N ALA A 201 -11.09 12.71 9.28
CA ALA A 201 -12.14 12.48 8.30
C ALA A 201 -11.60 12.61 6.86
N MET A 202 -10.76 13.61 6.60
CA MET A 202 -10.06 13.80 5.32
C MET A 202 -9.12 12.64 4.96
N ARG A 203 -8.42 12.04 5.95
CA ARG A 203 -7.55 10.87 5.72
C ARG A 203 -8.34 9.59 5.43
N ARG A 204 -9.61 9.53 5.87
CA ARG A 204 -10.52 8.40 5.68
C ARG A 204 -11.46 8.55 4.49
N GLY A 205 -11.52 9.72 3.85
CA GLY A 205 -12.42 10.00 2.72
C GLY A 205 -13.87 10.26 3.13
N GLU A 206 -14.12 10.57 4.40
CA GLU A 206 -15.45 10.86 4.95
C GLU A 206 -15.80 12.35 4.83
N PRO A 207 -17.10 12.72 4.78
CA PRO A 207 -17.52 14.11 4.79
C PRO A 207 -17.09 14.82 6.09
N VAL A 208 -16.55 16.03 5.96
CA VAL A 208 -16.07 16.83 7.09
C VAL A 208 -17.29 17.29 7.92
N PRO A 209 -17.28 17.16 9.26
CA PRO A 209 -18.39 17.61 10.10
C PRO A 209 -18.66 19.11 9.91
N GLU A 210 -19.93 19.50 9.77
CA GLU A 210 -20.34 20.91 9.75
C GLU A 210 -20.30 21.51 11.16
N ASP A 211 -19.58 22.62 11.33
CA ASP A 211 -19.59 23.40 12.56
C ASP A 211 -20.90 24.22 12.64
N LYS A 212 -21.77 23.86 13.58
CA LYS A 212 -23.08 24.50 13.80
C LYS A 212 -23.02 25.76 14.67
N THR A 213 -21.85 26.28 14.99
CA THR A 213 -21.69 27.43 15.88
C THR A 213 -20.85 28.53 15.24
N SER A 214 -21.36 29.15 14.17
CA SER A 214 -20.73 30.33 13.58
C SER A 214 -21.15 31.61 14.32
N GLY A 215 -20.22 32.17 15.10
CA GLY A 215 -20.41 33.46 15.72
C GLY A 215 -19.16 33.92 16.47
N GLN A 216 -18.24 34.57 15.74
CA GLN A 216 -17.02 35.23 16.23
C GLN A 216 -15.82 34.33 16.54
N ASP A 217 -15.12 33.86 15.51
CA ASP A 217 -13.77 33.30 15.68
C ASP A 217 -12.71 34.07 14.90
N PHE A 218 -11.69 34.52 15.64
CA PHE A 218 -10.47 35.22 15.19
C PHE A 218 -9.68 34.49 14.08
N LEU A 219 -9.97 33.20 13.83
CA LEU A 219 -9.28 32.33 12.88
C LEU A 219 -9.99 32.16 11.53
N MET A 220 -11.08 32.88 11.28
CA MET A 220 -11.84 32.82 10.01
C MET A 220 -10.98 33.02 8.73
N PRO A 221 -9.95 33.90 8.72
CA PRO A 221 -9.08 34.05 7.55
C PRO A 221 -8.27 32.77 7.24
N LEU A 222 -7.79 32.07 8.27
CA LEU A 222 -7.03 30.82 8.15
C LEU A 222 -7.93 29.67 7.67
N ALA A 223 -9.17 29.61 8.17
CA ALA A 223 -10.17 28.64 7.72
C ALA A 223 -10.52 28.82 6.23
N ASN A 224 -10.61 30.07 5.76
CA ASN A 224 -10.85 30.39 4.35
C ASN A 224 -9.65 30.07 3.44
N GLU A 225 -8.41 30.30 3.90
CA GLU A 225 -7.21 29.88 3.15
C GLU A 225 -7.08 28.36 3.07
N ILE A 226 -7.34 27.63 4.16
CA ILE A 226 -7.29 26.16 4.17
C ILE A 226 -8.43 25.57 3.33
N SER A 227 -9.60 26.20 3.30
CA SER A 227 -10.69 25.87 2.38
C SER A 227 -10.27 26.04 0.91
N LYS A 228 -9.61 27.15 0.57
CA LYS A 228 -9.05 27.38 -0.78
C LYS A 228 -7.96 26.37 -1.13
N ILE A 229 -7.05 26.06 -0.19
CA ILE A 229 -6.01 25.04 -0.37
C ILE A 229 -6.63 23.65 -0.55
N SER A 230 -7.62 23.28 0.25
CA SER A 230 -8.36 22.02 0.15
C SER A 230 -9.09 21.91 -1.19
N THR A 231 -9.73 22.98 -1.64
CA THR A 231 -10.39 23.04 -2.95
C THR A 231 -9.36 22.95 -4.07
N SER A 232 -8.23 23.66 -3.96
CA SER A 232 -7.13 23.59 -4.93
C SER A 232 -6.42 22.24 -4.95
N LEU A 233 -6.31 21.53 -3.82
CA LEU A 233 -5.74 20.18 -3.71
C LEU A 233 -6.71 19.12 -4.22
N ARG A 234 -8.01 19.27 -3.98
CA ARG A 234 -9.05 18.43 -4.60
C ARG A 234 -9.06 18.64 -6.11
N GLN A 235 -8.99 19.88 -6.55
CA GLN A 235 -8.91 20.22 -7.97
C GLN A 235 -7.60 19.74 -8.59
N ALA A 236 -6.46 19.88 -7.91
CA ALA A 236 -5.17 19.38 -8.38
C ALA A 236 -5.12 17.84 -8.39
N ARG A 237 -5.73 17.14 -7.41
CA ARG A 237 -5.87 15.67 -7.45
C ARG A 237 -6.87 15.21 -8.50
N PHE A 238 -7.94 15.96 -8.72
CA PHE A 238 -8.91 15.68 -9.78
C PHE A 238 -8.26 15.88 -11.16
N VAL A 239 -7.55 16.99 -11.36
CA VAL A 239 -6.80 17.30 -12.58
C VAL A 239 -5.66 16.31 -12.79
N ALA A 240 -4.88 15.96 -11.75
CA ALA A 240 -3.83 14.95 -11.85
C ALA A 240 -4.41 13.54 -12.09
N GLY A 241 -5.57 13.22 -11.52
CA GLY A 241 -6.29 11.96 -11.76
C GLY A 241 -6.87 11.88 -13.16
N GLU A 242 -7.45 12.96 -13.67
CA GLU A 242 -7.90 13.12 -15.06
C GLU A 242 -6.73 13.08 -16.02
N GLU A 243 -5.61 13.76 -15.73
CA GLU A 243 -4.42 13.76 -16.56
C GLU A 243 -3.76 12.37 -16.58
N ALA A 244 -3.69 11.68 -15.45
CA ALA A 244 -3.24 10.28 -15.38
C ALA A 244 -4.19 9.35 -16.15
N ARG A 245 -5.52 9.52 -16.03
CA ARG A 245 -6.51 8.75 -16.81
C ARG A 245 -6.36 9.01 -18.31
N MET A 246 -6.20 10.27 -18.72
CA MET A 246 -5.97 10.63 -20.12
C MET A 246 -4.64 10.08 -20.64
N ARG A 247 -3.57 10.05 -19.85
CA ARG A 247 -2.31 9.39 -20.21
C ARG A 247 -2.47 7.86 -20.35
N LEU A 248 -3.29 7.24 -19.50
CA LEU A 248 -3.63 5.81 -19.60
C LEU A 248 -4.57 5.51 -20.78
N GLU A 249 -5.32 6.49 -21.29
CA GLU A 249 -6.20 6.37 -22.45
C GLU A 249 -5.53 6.72 -23.79
N LYS A 250 -4.37 7.39 -23.78
CA LYS A 250 -3.60 7.66 -25.01
C LYS A 250 -3.18 6.35 -25.70
N LEU A 251 -3.45 6.25 -27.00
CA LEU A 251 -3.12 5.10 -27.84
C LEU A 251 -1.60 4.92 -28.06
N ASP A 252 -0.79 5.95 -27.85
CA ASP A 252 0.59 6.00 -28.36
C ASP A 252 1.62 5.25 -27.50
N SER A 253 1.25 4.83 -26.29
CA SER A 253 2.11 3.99 -25.44
C SER A 253 1.66 2.53 -25.53
N PRO A 254 2.56 1.53 -25.54
CA PRO A 254 2.17 0.13 -25.46
C PRO A 254 1.53 -0.18 -24.10
N TRP A 255 0.72 -1.23 -24.04
CA TRP A 255 0.21 -1.73 -22.77
C TRP A 255 1.28 -2.59 -22.08
N THR A 256 1.59 -2.30 -20.82
CA THR A 256 2.54 -3.08 -20.00
C THR A 256 1.86 -3.56 -18.72
N ALA A 257 2.52 -4.43 -17.96
CA ALA A 257 2.04 -4.86 -16.65
C ALA A 257 1.85 -3.68 -15.70
N GLU A 258 2.80 -2.73 -15.68
CA GLU A 258 2.75 -1.53 -14.85
C GLU A 258 1.61 -0.61 -15.25
N ARG A 259 1.42 -0.39 -16.56
CA ARG A 259 0.30 0.42 -17.06
C ARG A 259 -1.04 -0.21 -16.69
N LEU A 260 -1.18 -1.53 -16.83
CA LEU A 260 -2.38 -2.24 -16.40
C LEU A 260 -2.59 -2.07 -14.90
N LYS A 261 -1.55 -2.23 -14.08
CA LYS A 261 -1.64 -2.06 -12.63
C LYS A 261 -2.17 -0.67 -12.25
N GLU A 262 -1.63 0.40 -12.83
CA GLU A 262 -2.09 1.76 -12.58
C GLU A 262 -3.52 1.99 -13.10
N PHE A 263 -3.85 1.45 -14.27
CA PHE A 263 -5.21 1.47 -14.80
C PHE A 263 -6.20 0.80 -13.84
N MET A 264 -5.87 -0.40 -13.37
CA MET A 264 -6.72 -1.17 -12.48
C MET A 264 -6.88 -0.49 -11.13
N LYS A 265 -5.83 0.12 -10.59
CA LYS A 265 -5.92 0.94 -9.37
C LYS A 265 -6.88 2.12 -9.54
N ALA A 266 -6.83 2.81 -10.68
CA ALA A 266 -7.70 3.94 -10.97
C ALA A 266 -9.18 3.55 -11.14
N TYR A 267 -9.46 2.43 -11.80
CA TYR A 267 -10.84 2.00 -12.09
C TYR A 267 -11.46 1.15 -10.98
N LEU A 268 -10.68 0.34 -10.26
CA LEU A 268 -11.19 -0.57 -9.24
C LEU A 268 -11.29 0.05 -7.85
N LYS A 269 -10.56 1.13 -7.56
CA LYS A 269 -10.53 1.77 -6.23
C LYS A 269 -10.32 0.74 -5.10
N ASP A 270 -9.31 -0.12 -5.27
CA ASP A 270 -8.93 -1.21 -4.36
C ASP A 270 -9.92 -2.37 -4.22
N ARG A 271 -10.96 -2.45 -5.06
CA ARG A 271 -11.84 -3.63 -5.14
C ARG A 271 -11.08 -4.86 -5.65
N PRO A 272 -11.13 -6.00 -4.94
CA PRO A 272 -10.46 -7.22 -5.37
C PRO A 272 -11.15 -7.86 -6.59
N ILE A 273 -10.35 -8.51 -7.43
CA ILE A 273 -10.82 -9.29 -8.58
C ILE A 273 -10.77 -10.77 -8.23
N PHE A 274 -11.81 -11.49 -8.65
CA PHE A 274 -11.90 -12.94 -8.53
C PHE A 274 -11.94 -13.56 -9.92
N VAL A 275 -10.88 -14.28 -10.30
CA VAL A 275 -10.85 -15.06 -11.55
C VAL A 275 -11.25 -16.49 -11.25
N VAL A 276 -12.14 -17.08 -12.06
CA VAL A 276 -12.57 -18.47 -11.89
C VAL A 276 -12.30 -19.26 -13.15
N SER A 277 -11.44 -20.28 -13.10
CA SER A 277 -11.13 -21.15 -14.24
C SER A 277 -10.96 -22.61 -13.84
N ASN A 278 -11.14 -23.53 -14.80
CA ASN A 278 -11.06 -24.95 -14.49
C ASN A 278 -9.59 -25.35 -14.22
N ARG A 279 -8.66 -24.84 -15.03
CA ARG A 279 -7.23 -25.07 -14.84
C ARG A 279 -6.65 -24.02 -13.89
N GLU A 280 -5.84 -24.47 -12.94
CA GLU A 280 -5.02 -23.63 -12.09
C GLU A 280 -3.72 -23.20 -12.79
N PRO A 281 -3.07 -22.10 -12.36
CA PRO A 281 -1.81 -21.64 -12.94
C PRO A 281 -0.57 -22.44 -12.48
N TYR A 282 -0.61 -23.06 -11.30
CA TYR A 282 0.51 -23.82 -10.73
C TYR A 282 0.05 -25.17 -10.20
N VAL A 283 0.63 -26.25 -10.72
CA VAL A 283 0.35 -27.63 -10.31
C VAL A 283 1.53 -28.17 -9.51
N HIS A 284 1.29 -28.65 -8.30
CA HIS A 284 2.31 -29.26 -7.43
C HIS A 284 2.25 -30.78 -7.49
N ASN A 285 3.39 -31.37 -7.81
CA ASN A 285 3.55 -32.81 -7.93
C ASN A 285 4.65 -33.31 -6.99
N LYS A 286 4.42 -34.48 -6.39
CA LYS A 286 5.43 -35.23 -5.62
C LYS A 286 6.44 -35.80 -6.60
N GLU A 287 7.70 -35.44 -6.41
CA GLU A 287 8.86 -36.04 -7.06
C GLU A 287 9.75 -36.75 -6.02
N LYS A 288 10.75 -37.52 -6.48
CA LYS A 288 11.68 -38.24 -5.60
C LYS A 288 12.39 -37.35 -4.58
N ASN A 289 12.59 -36.06 -4.91
CA ASN A 289 13.34 -35.10 -4.09
C ASN A 289 12.43 -34.05 -3.40
N GLY A 290 11.13 -34.32 -3.25
CA GLY A 290 10.18 -33.40 -2.61
C GLY A 290 9.05 -32.98 -3.53
N ILE A 291 8.42 -31.84 -3.23
CA ILE A 291 7.33 -31.30 -4.04
C ILE A 291 7.92 -30.32 -5.05
N LYS A 292 7.64 -30.53 -6.34
CA LYS A 292 7.94 -29.56 -7.40
C LYS A 292 6.65 -29.01 -7.97
N TRP A 293 6.72 -27.77 -8.45
CA TRP A 293 5.62 -27.14 -9.16
C TRP A 293 5.94 -27.04 -10.66
N SER A 294 4.89 -26.99 -11.46
CA SER A 294 4.98 -26.78 -12.91
C SER A 294 3.81 -25.91 -13.38
N VAL A 295 4.03 -25.10 -14.40
CA VAL A 295 2.97 -24.35 -15.09
C VAL A 295 2.34 -25.26 -16.14
N PRO A 296 1.03 -25.53 -16.08
CA PRO A 296 0.38 -26.42 -17.04
C PRO A 296 0.27 -25.75 -18.42
N ALA A 297 0.39 -26.56 -19.47
CA ALA A 297 0.21 -26.08 -20.84
C ALA A 297 -1.25 -25.67 -21.09
N GLY A 298 -1.50 -24.41 -21.47
CA GLY A 298 -2.83 -23.96 -21.85
C GLY A 298 -2.93 -22.44 -22.05
N GLY A 299 -3.56 -22.02 -23.16
CA GLY A 299 -3.62 -20.61 -23.55
C GLY A 299 -4.34 -19.70 -22.55
N VAL A 300 -5.30 -20.21 -21.78
CA VAL A 300 -5.99 -19.42 -20.74
C VAL A 300 -5.05 -19.06 -19.60
N VAL A 301 -4.25 -20.03 -19.12
CA VAL A 301 -3.27 -19.78 -18.04
C VAL A 301 -2.20 -18.82 -18.53
N THR A 302 -1.61 -19.10 -19.69
CA THR A 302 -0.59 -18.24 -20.32
C THR A 302 -1.04 -16.80 -20.51
N ALA A 303 -2.33 -16.58 -20.79
CA ALA A 303 -2.88 -15.25 -20.95
C ALA A 303 -3.20 -14.57 -19.59
N LEU A 304 -3.87 -15.28 -18.68
CA LEU A 304 -4.38 -14.66 -17.45
C LEU A 304 -3.33 -14.50 -16.33
N GLU A 305 -2.27 -15.30 -16.33
CA GLU A 305 -1.22 -15.21 -15.32
C GLU A 305 -0.53 -13.84 -15.27
N PRO A 306 -0.03 -13.27 -16.39
CA PRO A 306 0.53 -11.92 -16.39
C PRO A 306 -0.45 -10.83 -15.92
N VAL A 307 -1.76 -11.04 -16.14
CA VAL A 307 -2.81 -10.14 -15.67
C VAL A 307 -2.95 -10.22 -14.16
N MET A 308 -2.97 -11.43 -13.60
CA MET A 308 -3.08 -11.66 -12.16
C MET A 308 -1.83 -11.19 -11.41
N GLU A 309 -0.64 -11.36 -11.97
CA GLU A 309 0.60 -10.80 -11.41
C GLU A 309 0.59 -9.27 -11.35
N ALA A 310 0.04 -8.62 -12.38
CA ALA A 310 -0.07 -7.16 -12.44
C ALA A 310 -1.15 -6.60 -11.50
N CYS A 311 -2.31 -7.27 -11.42
CA CYS A 311 -3.49 -6.75 -10.73
C CYS A 311 -3.65 -7.24 -9.29
N GLY A 312 -3.03 -8.38 -8.94
CA GLY A 312 -3.34 -9.10 -7.71
C GLY A 312 -4.75 -9.73 -7.75
N GLY A 313 -5.27 -10.06 -6.56
CA GLY A 313 -6.60 -10.67 -6.39
C GLY A 313 -6.56 -12.17 -6.11
N THR A 314 -7.68 -12.84 -6.35
CA THR A 314 -7.86 -14.26 -6.05
C THR A 314 -8.21 -15.05 -7.31
N TRP A 315 -7.41 -16.05 -7.63
CA TRP A 315 -7.69 -17.02 -8.68
C TRP A 315 -8.28 -18.29 -8.06
N ILE A 316 -9.53 -18.63 -8.39
CA ILE A 316 -10.22 -19.83 -7.93
C ILE A 316 -10.18 -20.89 -9.04
N ALA A 317 -9.55 -22.03 -8.78
CA ALA A 317 -9.40 -23.10 -9.77
C ALA A 317 -9.40 -24.51 -9.16
N HIS A 318 -9.57 -25.54 -9.99
CA HIS A 318 -9.48 -26.94 -9.52
C HIS A 318 -8.01 -27.34 -9.30
N GLY A 319 -7.71 -27.81 -8.09
CA GLY A 319 -6.40 -28.34 -7.72
C GLY A 319 -6.21 -29.78 -8.24
N SER A 320 -5.31 -29.95 -9.20
CA SER A 320 -5.16 -31.16 -10.01
C SER A 320 -3.91 -31.99 -9.71
N GLY A 321 -2.93 -31.38 -9.05
CA GLY A 321 -1.67 -31.98 -8.66
C GLY A 321 -1.79 -32.93 -7.47
N ASN A 322 -0.99 -33.99 -7.47
CA ASN A 322 -1.01 -34.99 -6.39
C ASN A 322 -0.39 -34.48 -5.06
N ALA A 323 0.25 -33.31 -5.07
CA ALA A 323 0.81 -32.64 -3.89
C ALA A 323 0.07 -31.34 -3.52
N ASP A 324 -0.92 -30.91 -4.31
CA ASP A 324 -1.56 -29.61 -4.14
C ASP A 324 -2.24 -29.44 -2.77
N LYS A 325 -2.77 -30.52 -2.20
CA LYS A 325 -3.37 -30.50 -0.84
C LYS A 325 -2.34 -30.32 0.27
N SER A 326 -1.07 -30.61 0.00
CA SER A 326 0.00 -30.55 1.00
C SER A 326 0.66 -29.17 1.10
N VAL A 327 0.35 -28.25 0.18
CA VAL A 327 1.01 -26.93 0.08
C VAL A 327 0.06 -25.76 0.32
N VAL A 328 -1.24 -26.03 0.51
CA VAL A 328 -2.25 -25.02 0.82
C VAL A 328 -2.39 -24.80 2.33
N ASP A 329 -2.94 -23.66 2.71
CA ASP A 329 -3.36 -23.37 4.08
C ASP A 329 -4.69 -24.04 4.45
N ALA A 330 -5.21 -23.74 5.65
CA ALA A 330 -6.47 -24.29 6.17
C ALA A 330 -7.70 -23.86 5.36
N ASP A 331 -7.59 -22.79 4.57
CA ASP A 331 -8.63 -22.28 3.68
C ASP A 331 -8.39 -22.73 2.23
N ASP A 332 -7.57 -23.75 1.98
CA ASP A 332 -7.25 -24.24 0.63
C ASP A 332 -6.60 -23.17 -0.28
N LYS A 333 -5.87 -22.22 0.30
CA LYS A 333 -5.21 -21.12 -0.41
C LYS A 333 -3.69 -21.26 -0.41
N ILE A 334 -3.06 -20.68 -1.43
CA ILE A 334 -1.60 -20.52 -1.52
C ILE A 334 -1.29 -19.20 -2.23
N ALA A 335 -0.25 -18.50 -1.77
CA ALA A 335 0.23 -17.30 -2.44
C ALA A 335 1.13 -17.68 -3.63
N VAL A 336 0.89 -17.08 -4.79
CA VAL A 336 1.56 -17.40 -6.06
C VAL A 336 1.91 -16.13 -6.85
N PRO A 337 2.90 -16.14 -7.77
CA PRO A 337 3.84 -17.23 -8.09
C PRO A 337 4.65 -17.74 -6.88
N PRO A 338 5.09 -19.02 -6.86
CA PRO A 338 5.81 -19.58 -5.70
C PRO A 338 7.10 -18.85 -5.31
N GLU A 339 7.80 -18.26 -6.28
CA GLU A 339 9.08 -17.56 -6.05
C GLU A 339 8.89 -16.11 -5.61
N GLU A 340 7.91 -15.41 -6.17
CA GLU A 340 7.59 -14.02 -5.84
C GLU A 340 6.07 -13.85 -5.74
N PRO A 341 5.47 -14.10 -4.56
CA PRO A 341 4.01 -14.09 -4.44
C PRO A 341 3.38 -12.73 -4.77
N ARG A 342 2.46 -12.70 -5.75
CA ARG A 342 1.75 -11.51 -6.24
C ARG A 342 0.23 -11.57 -6.03
N TYR A 343 -0.35 -12.76 -6.03
CA TYR A 343 -1.79 -12.99 -5.91
C TYR A 343 -2.09 -14.29 -5.15
N THR A 344 -3.36 -14.55 -4.85
CA THR A 344 -3.79 -15.75 -4.12
C THR A 344 -4.40 -16.77 -5.09
N LEU A 345 -3.98 -18.03 -5.01
CA LEU A 345 -4.65 -19.16 -5.65
C LEU A 345 -5.49 -19.90 -4.61
N LYS A 346 -6.81 -19.96 -4.83
CA LYS A 346 -7.77 -20.76 -4.07
C LYS A 346 -8.08 -22.04 -4.83
N ARG A 347 -7.80 -23.20 -4.23
CA ARG A 347 -8.07 -24.49 -4.85
C ARG A 347 -9.46 -25.02 -4.48
N VAL A 348 -10.12 -25.60 -5.48
CA VAL A 348 -11.34 -26.38 -5.33
C VAL A 348 -11.00 -27.83 -5.57
N TRP A 349 -11.44 -28.72 -4.67
CA TRP A 349 -11.14 -30.14 -4.77
C TRP A 349 -12.29 -30.88 -5.46
N LEU A 350 -11.97 -31.62 -6.52
CA LEU A 350 -12.93 -32.50 -7.20
C LEU A 350 -12.58 -33.96 -6.94
N THR A 351 -13.60 -34.77 -6.78
CA THR A 351 -13.47 -36.22 -6.73
C THR A 351 -13.19 -36.79 -8.13
N PRO A 352 -12.59 -37.99 -8.24
CA PRO A 352 -12.37 -38.63 -9.55
C PRO A 352 -13.67 -38.80 -10.37
N LYS A 353 -14.80 -39.03 -9.69
CA LYS A 353 -16.12 -39.12 -10.34
C LYS A 353 -16.54 -37.78 -10.95
N GLU A 354 -16.38 -36.69 -10.20
CA GLU A 354 -16.67 -35.33 -10.69
C GLU A 354 -15.76 -34.98 -11.86
N VAL A 355 -14.44 -35.21 -11.76
CA VAL A 355 -13.50 -34.97 -12.86
C VAL A 355 -13.89 -35.78 -14.12
N LYS A 356 -14.30 -37.04 -13.95
CA LYS A 356 -14.75 -37.87 -15.06
C LYS A 356 -16.01 -37.29 -15.72
N GLY A 357 -17.07 -37.03 -14.96
CA GLY A 357 -18.35 -36.58 -15.51
C GLY A 357 -18.33 -35.14 -16.03
N TYR A 358 -17.83 -34.20 -15.23
CA TYR A 358 -17.81 -32.78 -15.58
C TYR A 358 -16.74 -32.44 -16.62
N TYR A 359 -15.47 -32.85 -16.40
CA TYR A 359 -14.35 -32.40 -17.23
C TYR A 359 -14.12 -33.32 -18.44
N SER A 360 -13.99 -34.62 -18.23
CA SER A 360 -13.77 -35.57 -19.33
C SER A 360 -15.06 -35.72 -20.16
N GLY A 361 -16.20 -35.91 -19.48
CA GLY A 361 -17.51 -36.10 -20.10
C GLY A 361 -18.09 -34.83 -20.72
N LEU A 362 -18.86 -34.05 -19.96
CA LEU A 362 -19.63 -32.94 -20.54
C LEU A 362 -18.71 -31.88 -21.18
N SER A 363 -17.64 -31.47 -20.50
CA SER A 363 -16.78 -30.40 -21.01
C SER A 363 -15.99 -30.84 -22.25
N SER A 364 -15.31 -31.99 -22.20
CA SER A 364 -14.36 -32.39 -23.26
C SER A 364 -14.96 -33.28 -24.37
N GLU A 365 -15.96 -34.12 -24.06
CA GLU A 365 -16.62 -34.99 -25.04
C GLU A 365 -17.94 -34.43 -25.57
N ALA A 366 -18.57 -33.46 -24.89
CA ALA A 366 -19.80 -32.82 -25.36
C ALA A 366 -19.58 -31.38 -25.83
N LEU A 367 -19.25 -30.44 -24.93
CA LEU A 367 -19.20 -29.01 -25.24
C LEU A 367 -18.04 -28.65 -26.18
N TRP A 368 -16.85 -29.25 -25.99
CA TRP A 368 -15.72 -29.00 -26.87
C TRP A 368 -16.02 -29.34 -28.35
N PRO A 369 -16.42 -30.57 -28.72
CA PRO A 369 -16.81 -30.88 -30.10
C PRO A 369 -18.09 -30.17 -30.55
N LEU A 370 -19.04 -29.85 -29.64
CA LEU A 370 -20.22 -29.05 -29.99
C LEU A 370 -19.84 -27.66 -30.51
N CYS A 371 -18.84 -27.03 -29.90
CA CYS A 371 -18.39 -25.70 -30.25
C CYS A 371 -17.34 -25.67 -31.38
N HIS A 372 -16.66 -26.78 -31.65
CA HIS A 372 -15.64 -26.87 -32.70
C HIS A 372 -16.13 -27.67 -33.91
N MET A 373 -16.09 -27.06 -35.10
CA MET A 373 -16.35 -27.74 -36.37
C MET A 373 -15.15 -28.59 -36.80
N ALA A 374 -14.86 -29.66 -36.05
CA ALA A 374 -13.70 -30.53 -36.25
C ALA A 374 -14.06 -32.01 -36.49
N HIS A 375 -15.25 -32.26 -37.06
CA HIS A 375 -15.75 -33.59 -37.45
C HIS A 375 -15.80 -34.67 -36.34
N VAL A 376 -15.69 -34.27 -35.07
CA VAL A 376 -15.93 -35.14 -33.92
C VAL A 376 -17.35 -34.89 -33.41
N ARG A 377 -18.16 -35.95 -33.32
CA ARG A 377 -19.53 -35.84 -32.83
C ARG A 377 -19.54 -35.63 -31.31
N PRO A 378 -20.30 -34.66 -30.77
CA PRO A 378 -20.46 -34.51 -29.33
C PRO A 378 -21.24 -35.69 -28.72
N LEU A 379 -20.82 -36.10 -27.52
CA LEU A 379 -21.45 -37.17 -26.74
C LEU A 379 -22.17 -36.59 -25.54
N PHE A 380 -23.50 -36.64 -25.54
CA PHE A 380 -24.33 -36.15 -24.43
C PHE A 380 -24.76 -37.31 -23.53
N ARG A 381 -24.38 -37.24 -22.26
CA ARG A 381 -24.73 -38.22 -21.22
C ARG A 381 -25.36 -37.50 -20.03
N ALA A 382 -26.50 -37.99 -19.55
CA ALA A 382 -27.26 -37.32 -18.49
C ALA A 382 -26.51 -37.31 -17.15
N GLU A 383 -25.78 -38.37 -16.85
CA GLU A 383 -24.89 -38.50 -15.70
C GLU A 383 -23.78 -37.45 -15.70
N ASP A 384 -23.20 -37.16 -16.87
CA ASP A 384 -22.17 -36.13 -17.02
C ASP A 384 -22.74 -34.72 -16.80
N TRP A 385 -23.96 -34.48 -17.28
CA TRP A 385 -24.68 -33.24 -17.02
C TRP A 385 -24.96 -33.01 -15.53
N LEU A 386 -25.36 -34.05 -14.80
CA LEU A 386 -25.57 -33.97 -13.36
C LEU A 386 -24.28 -33.60 -12.62
N GLU A 387 -23.16 -34.25 -12.96
CA GLU A 387 -21.86 -33.90 -12.37
C GLU A 387 -21.42 -32.48 -12.81
N TYR A 388 -21.71 -32.04 -14.03
CA TYR A 388 -21.40 -30.68 -14.47
C TYR A 388 -22.14 -29.61 -13.68
N ARG A 389 -23.44 -29.81 -13.43
CA ARG A 389 -24.24 -28.95 -12.55
C ARG A 389 -23.70 -28.95 -11.13
N LYS A 390 -23.35 -30.13 -10.61
CA LYS A 390 -22.80 -30.28 -9.26
C LYS A 390 -21.49 -29.51 -9.09
N VAL A 391 -20.56 -29.65 -10.04
CA VAL A 391 -19.27 -28.95 -10.02
C VAL A 391 -19.47 -27.44 -10.16
N ASN A 392 -20.35 -26.97 -11.06
CA ASN A 392 -20.68 -25.54 -11.14
C ASN A 392 -21.26 -25.01 -9.81
N GLY A 393 -22.10 -25.80 -9.13
CA GLY A 393 -22.61 -25.47 -7.79
C GLY A 393 -21.53 -25.43 -6.70
N LEU A 394 -20.56 -26.35 -6.75
CA LEU A 394 -19.41 -26.36 -5.84
C LEU A 394 -18.56 -25.10 -6.03
N PHE A 395 -18.23 -24.74 -7.27
CA PHE A 395 -17.51 -23.51 -7.57
C PHE A 395 -18.31 -22.27 -7.15
N ALA A 396 -19.62 -22.24 -7.37
CA ALA A 396 -20.48 -21.15 -6.91
C ALA A 396 -20.41 -20.99 -5.38
N LYS A 397 -20.49 -22.09 -4.62
CA LYS A 397 -20.35 -22.08 -3.16
C LYS A 397 -18.98 -21.53 -2.73
N THR A 398 -17.90 -21.95 -3.38
CA THR A 398 -16.55 -21.45 -3.08
C THR A 398 -16.43 -19.96 -3.37
N VAL A 399 -16.86 -19.51 -4.55
CA VAL A 399 -16.83 -18.09 -4.94
C VAL A 399 -17.63 -17.25 -3.93
N LEU A 400 -18.86 -17.66 -3.60
CA LEU A 400 -19.73 -16.94 -2.65
C LEU A 400 -19.11 -16.82 -1.25
N ASN A 401 -18.36 -17.83 -0.81
CA ASN A 401 -17.62 -17.74 0.45
C ASN A 401 -16.46 -16.74 0.38
N GLU A 402 -15.70 -16.72 -0.71
CA GLU A 402 -14.57 -15.80 -0.89
C GLU A 402 -15.02 -14.33 -1.02
N ILE A 403 -16.18 -14.08 -1.64
CA ILE A 403 -16.69 -12.71 -1.86
C ILE A 403 -17.62 -12.21 -0.75
N ARG A 404 -17.82 -12.98 0.33
CA ARG A 404 -18.83 -12.72 1.37
C ARG A 404 -18.77 -11.29 1.93
N HIS A 405 -17.55 -10.79 2.16
CA HIS A 405 -17.30 -9.48 2.78
C HIS A 405 -16.89 -8.40 1.79
N VAL A 406 -17.04 -8.66 0.48
CA VAL A 406 -16.68 -7.71 -0.58
C VAL A 406 -17.96 -7.08 -1.11
N GLU A 407 -18.05 -5.75 -1.10
CA GLU A 407 -19.13 -5.01 -1.74
C GLU A 407 -18.93 -4.96 -3.26
N ARG A 408 -19.99 -5.21 -4.04
CA ARG A 408 -19.94 -5.22 -5.51
C ARG A 408 -18.71 -5.94 -6.09
N PRO A 409 -18.50 -7.22 -5.74
CA PRO A 409 -17.32 -7.98 -6.13
C PRO A 409 -17.24 -8.14 -7.65
N ILE A 410 -16.02 -8.20 -8.17
CA ILE A 410 -15.76 -8.41 -9.60
C ILE A 410 -15.38 -9.87 -9.81
N ILE A 411 -16.18 -10.58 -10.59
CA ILE A 411 -15.92 -11.99 -10.89
C ILE A 411 -15.75 -12.16 -12.39
N LEU A 412 -14.60 -12.71 -12.78
CA LEU A 412 -14.28 -13.06 -14.17
C LEU A 412 -14.31 -14.57 -14.31
N VAL A 413 -15.43 -15.09 -14.79
CA VAL A 413 -15.63 -16.51 -15.06
C VAL A 413 -15.03 -16.88 -16.41
N GLN A 414 -14.15 -17.87 -16.41
CA GLN A 414 -13.40 -18.27 -17.59
C GLN A 414 -13.93 -19.58 -18.17
N ASP A 415 -14.38 -19.47 -19.41
CA ASP A 415 -14.56 -20.54 -20.37
C ASP A 415 -15.78 -21.47 -20.16
N TYR A 416 -15.99 -22.34 -21.16
CA TYR A 416 -17.14 -23.24 -21.31
C TYR A 416 -17.35 -24.25 -20.17
N HIS A 417 -16.38 -24.41 -19.28
CA HIS A 417 -16.50 -25.26 -18.11
C HIS A 417 -17.50 -24.71 -17.08
N PHE A 418 -17.76 -23.39 -17.09
CA PHE A 418 -18.58 -22.73 -16.07
C PHE A 418 -19.76 -21.95 -16.65
N ALA A 419 -20.43 -22.52 -17.65
CA ALA A 419 -21.58 -21.88 -18.27
C ALA A 419 -22.72 -21.58 -17.28
N LEU A 420 -22.87 -22.35 -16.19
CA LEU A 420 -23.94 -22.16 -15.21
C LEU A 420 -23.56 -21.22 -14.07
N LEU A 421 -22.26 -21.01 -13.86
CA LEU A 421 -21.74 -20.28 -12.70
C LEU A 421 -22.23 -18.83 -12.60
N PRO A 422 -22.32 -18.03 -13.68
CA PRO A 422 -22.76 -16.63 -13.56
C PRO A 422 -24.15 -16.50 -12.94
N ALA A 423 -25.12 -17.27 -13.42
CA ALA A 423 -26.49 -17.26 -12.87
C ALA A 423 -26.54 -17.75 -11.41
N LEU A 424 -25.71 -18.75 -11.05
CA LEU A 424 -25.63 -19.24 -9.67
C LEU A 424 -25.08 -18.16 -8.72
N ILE A 425 -24.09 -17.37 -9.15
CA ILE A 425 -23.55 -16.26 -8.37
C ILE A 425 -24.60 -15.15 -8.22
N LYS A 426 -25.18 -14.68 -9.34
CA LYS A 426 -26.16 -13.58 -9.33
C LYS A 426 -27.40 -13.89 -8.49
N LYS A 427 -27.83 -15.15 -8.43
CA LYS A 427 -28.95 -15.56 -7.58
C LYS A 427 -28.71 -15.26 -6.10
N SER A 428 -27.47 -15.36 -5.63
CA SER A 428 -27.09 -15.10 -4.23
C SER A 428 -26.50 -13.71 -4.01
N ARG A 429 -25.89 -13.11 -5.04
CA ARG A 429 -25.24 -11.80 -5.01
C ARG A 429 -25.62 -10.99 -6.26
N PRO A 430 -26.83 -10.40 -6.31
CA PRO A 430 -27.24 -9.58 -7.45
C PRO A 430 -26.33 -8.37 -7.70
N ASP A 431 -25.70 -7.86 -6.63
CA ASP A 431 -24.76 -6.74 -6.65
C ASP A 431 -23.38 -7.07 -7.24
N ALA A 432 -23.06 -8.36 -7.41
CA ALA A 432 -21.79 -8.79 -7.99
C ALA A 432 -21.71 -8.42 -9.47
N GLN A 433 -20.57 -7.89 -9.92
CA GLN A 433 -20.30 -7.63 -11.33
C GLN A 433 -19.60 -8.86 -11.93
N VAL A 434 -20.32 -9.57 -12.79
CA VAL A 434 -19.90 -10.86 -13.34
C VAL A 434 -19.66 -10.74 -14.84
N ALA A 435 -18.43 -10.98 -15.27
CA ALA A 435 -18.13 -11.23 -16.67
C ALA A 435 -17.89 -12.73 -16.90
N VAL A 436 -18.41 -13.26 -18.00
CA VAL A 436 -17.96 -14.55 -18.55
C VAL A 436 -17.15 -14.27 -19.80
N PHE A 437 -16.01 -14.94 -19.97
CA PHE A 437 -15.27 -14.91 -21.22
C PHE A 437 -15.18 -16.31 -21.81
N TRP A 438 -15.68 -16.48 -23.03
CA TRP A 438 -15.75 -17.75 -23.75
C TRP A 438 -14.56 -17.90 -24.70
N HIS A 439 -13.60 -18.78 -24.36
CA HIS A 439 -12.30 -18.86 -25.05
C HIS A 439 -12.31 -19.79 -26.27
N ILE A 440 -13.33 -20.63 -26.41
CA ILE A 440 -13.49 -21.48 -27.59
C ILE A 440 -14.41 -20.79 -28.61
N PRO A 441 -14.52 -21.28 -29.85
CA PRO A 441 -15.51 -20.75 -30.78
C PRO A 441 -16.93 -20.86 -30.23
N TRP A 442 -17.82 -19.94 -30.63
CA TRP A 442 -19.25 -20.12 -30.46
C TRP A 442 -19.86 -20.67 -31.77
N PRO A 443 -20.54 -21.83 -31.74
CA PRO A 443 -21.10 -22.47 -32.94
C PRO A 443 -22.31 -21.68 -33.49
N SER A 444 -22.78 -22.06 -34.67
CA SER A 444 -24.06 -21.52 -35.17
C SER A 444 -25.24 -21.99 -34.30
N ALA A 445 -26.36 -21.26 -34.35
CA ALA A 445 -27.57 -21.64 -33.61
C ALA A 445 -28.04 -23.07 -33.94
N ALA A 446 -28.03 -23.45 -35.22
CA ALA A 446 -28.41 -24.79 -35.66
C ALA A 446 -27.50 -25.89 -35.10
N GLN A 447 -26.18 -25.63 -35.02
CA GLN A 447 -25.26 -26.58 -34.41
C GLN A 447 -25.44 -26.66 -32.89
N PHE A 448 -25.67 -25.53 -32.21
CA PHE A 448 -25.91 -25.52 -30.77
C PHE A 448 -27.22 -26.22 -30.37
N ALA A 449 -28.24 -26.18 -31.23
CA ALA A 449 -29.56 -26.75 -30.99
C ALA A 449 -29.55 -28.27 -30.71
N ILE A 450 -28.51 -28.99 -31.12
CA ILE A 450 -28.37 -30.43 -30.84
C ILE A 450 -28.08 -30.72 -29.35
N CYS A 451 -27.68 -29.71 -28.57
CA CYS A 451 -27.42 -29.87 -27.14
C CYS A 451 -28.73 -30.04 -26.35
N PRO A 452 -28.90 -31.12 -25.57
CA PRO A 452 -30.11 -31.35 -24.79
C PRO A 452 -30.37 -30.26 -23.73
N TRP A 453 -29.31 -29.71 -23.13
CA TRP A 453 -29.38 -28.75 -22.03
C TRP A 453 -29.08 -27.30 -22.46
N ARG A 454 -29.29 -27.01 -23.74
CA ARG A 454 -28.99 -25.71 -24.35
C ARG A 454 -29.66 -24.54 -23.62
N LYS A 455 -30.91 -24.70 -23.17
CA LYS A 455 -31.64 -23.63 -22.49
C LYS A 455 -31.00 -23.30 -21.15
N GLU A 456 -30.66 -24.31 -20.36
CA GLU A 456 -30.01 -24.16 -19.06
C GLU A 456 -28.61 -23.56 -19.19
N LEU A 457 -27.85 -23.97 -20.20
CA LEU A 457 -26.53 -23.39 -20.49
C LEU A 457 -26.64 -21.90 -20.85
N LEU A 458 -27.56 -21.54 -21.75
CA LEU A 458 -27.77 -20.14 -22.14
C LEU A 458 -28.27 -19.29 -20.97
N GLN A 459 -29.20 -19.80 -20.17
CA GLN A 459 -29.66 -19.12 -18.95
C GLN A 459 -28.54 -18.92 -17.93
N GLY A 460 -27.65 -19.92 -17.80
CA GLY A 460 -26.45 -19.82 -16.99
C GLY A 460 -25.54 -18.68 -17.42
N ILE A 461 -25.23 -18.62 -18.73
CA ILE A 461 -24.33 -17.63 -19.33
C ILE A 461 -24.93 -16.22 -19.21
N LEU A 462 -26.24 -16.08 -19.48
CA LEU A 462 -26.97 -14.81 -19.34
C LEU A 462 -27.15 -14.34 -17.89
N GLY A 463 -26.63 -15.08 -16.90
CA GLY A 463 -26.43 -14.52 -15.57
C GLY A 463 -25.27 -13.52 -15.51
N ALA A 464 -24.38 -13.46 -16.51
CA ALA A 464 -23.30 -12.49 -16.54
C ALA A 464 -23.82 -11.09 -16.96
N ASP A 465 -23.23 -10.03 -16.42
CA ASP A 465 -23.42 -8.66 -16.89
C ASP A 465 -22.72 -8.44 -18.24
N LEU A 466 -21.56 -9.10 -18.42
CA LEU A 466 -20.76 -9.06 -19.66
C LEU A 466 -20.44 -10.48 -20.16
N VAL A 467 -20.77 -10.76 -21.41
CA VAL A 467 -20.40 -11.98 -22.13
C VAL A 467 -19.40 -11.63 -23.22
N GLY A 468 -18.15 -12.04 -23.00
CA GLY A 468 -17.02 -11.78 -23.90
C GLY A 468 -16.71 -12.96 -24.82
N PHE A 469 -16.42 -12.66 -26.09
CA PHE A 469 -15.95 -13.64 -27.09
C PHE A 469 -14.70 -13.14 -27.81
N HIS A 470 -13.97 -14.02 -28.50
CA HIS A 470 -12.80 -13.59 -29.27
C HIS A 470 -13.11 -12.73 -30.50
N THR A 471 -14.26 -12.93 -31.14
CA THR A 471 -14.57 -12.31 -32.43
C THR A 471 -16.02 -11.84 -32.49
N GLN A 472 -16.27 -10.81 -33.30
CA GLN A 472 -17.62 -10.31 -33.54
C GLN A 472 -18.56 -11.39 -34.11
N GLN A 473 -18.04 -12.35 -34.88
CA GLN A 473 -18.87 -13.43 -35.43
C GLN A 473 -19.42 -14.31 -34.31
N TYR A 474 -18.63 -14.59 -33.29
CA TYR A 474 -19.08 -15.39 -32.15
C TYR A 474 -20.11 -14.64 -31.31
N CYS A 475 -19.98 -13.31 -31.19
CA CYS A 475 -21.03 -12.47 -30.61
C CYS A 475 -22.36 -12.59 -31.36
N ASN A 476 -22.31 -12.47 -32.70
CA ASN A 476 -23.50 -12.57 -33.54
C ASN A 476 -24.15 -13.96 -33.42
N ASN A 477 -23.36 -15.03 -33.55
CA ASN A 477 -23.84 -16.40 -33.42
C ASN A 477 -24.47 -16.64 -32.04
N PHE A 478 -23.90 -16.09 -30.96
CA PHE A 478 -24.45 -16.22 -29.61
C PHE A 478 -25.83 -15.55 -29.49
N MET A 479 -25.96 -14.31 -29.99
CA MET A 479 -27.25 -13.61 -29.98
C MET A 479 -28.31 -14.36 -30.80
N GLU A 480 -27.95 -14.87 -31.98
CA GLU A 480 -28.83 -15.72 -32.80
C GLU A 480 -29.25 -17.00 -32.06
N THR A 481 -28.29 -17.66 -31.39
CA THR A 481 -28.56 -18.86 -30.60
C THR A 481 -29.53 -18.58 -29.45
N VAL A 482 -29.34 -17.45 -28.76
CA VAL A 482 -30.24 -17.01 -27.69
C VAL A 482 -31.64 -16.73 -28.23
N GLY A 483 -31.75 -15.97 -29.33
CA GLY A 483 -33.03 -15.62 -29.93
C GLY A 483 -33.82 -16.83 -30.46
N ALA A 484 -33.11 -17.89 -30.86
CA ALA A 484 -33.73 -19.14 -31.31
C ALA A 484 -34.23 -20.04 -30.17
N GLU A 485 -33.58 -19.99 -28.99
CA GLU A 485 -33.77 -21.01 -27.95
C GLU A 485 -34.49 -20.54 -26.69
N ILE A 486 -34.39 -19.24 -26.36
CA ILE A 486 -34.95 -18.69 -25.12
C ILE A 486 -35.65 -17.35 -25.38
N GLU A 487 -36.80 -17.18 -24.73
CA GLU A 487 -37.53 -15.92 -24.74
C GLU A 487 -36.68 -14.83 -24.06
N SER A 488 -36.30 -13.82 -24.84
CA SER A 488 -35.46 -12.70 -24.40
C SER A 488 -35.62 -11.50 -25.34
N ARG A 489 -35.34 -10.30 -24.83
CA ARG A 489 -35.30 -9.08 -25.65
C ARG A 489 -33.87 -8.85 -26.12
N ILE A 490 -33.64 -8.99 -27.42
CA ILE A 490 -32.32 -8.78 -28.04
C ILE A 490 -32.26 -7.38 -28.63
N ASP A 491 -31.24 -6.63 -28.26
CA ASP A 491 -30.88 -5.33 -28.83
C ASP A 491 -29.59 -5.50 -29.62
N TYR A 492 -29.72 -5.52 -30.95
CA TYR A 492 -28.61 -5.68 -31.89
C TYR A 492 -27.78 -4.40 -32.06
N GLU A 493 -28.31 -3.22 -31.71
CA GLU A 493 -27.58 -1.97 -31.80
C GLU A 493 -26.60 -1.85 -30.63
N GLN A 494 -27.09 -2.11 -29.42
CA GLN A 494 -26.26 -2.08 -28.21
C GLN A 494 -25.53 -3.39 -27.93
N PHE A 495 -25.79 -4.45 -28.72
CA PHE A 495 -25.38 -5.84 -28.46
C PHE A 495 -25.65 -6.24 -27.01
N SER A 496 -26.93 -6.29 -26.66
CA SER A 496 -27.34 -6.70 -25.32
C SER A 496 -28.57 -7.59 -25.37
N ILE A 497 -28.71 -8.42 -24.35
CA ILE A 497 -29.82 -9.36 -24.21
C ILE A 497 -30.41 -9.13 -22.82
N THR A 498 -31.70 -8.80 -22.76
CA THR A 498 -32.43 -8.62 -21.51
C THR A 498 -33.36 -9.78 -21.25
N ARG A 499 -33.28 -10.36 -20.05
CA ARG A 499 -34.15 -11.45 -19.60
C ARG A 499 -34.48 -11.30 -18.12
N THR A 500 -35.78 -11.33 -17.79
CA THR A 500 -36.28 -11.31 -16.39
C THR A 500 -35.58 -10.23 -15.55
N ASP A 501 -35.54 -9.01 -16.10
CA ASP A 501 -34.93 -7.79 -15.52
C ASP A 501 -33.39 -7.75 -15.43
N HIS A 502 -32.69 -8.77 -15.90
CA HIS A 502 -31.23 -8.75 -16.03
C HIS A 502 -30.80 -8.46 -17.47
N ARG A 503 -29.83 -7.57 -17.65
CA ARG A 503 -29.26 -7.21 -18.96
C ARG A 503 -27.82 -7.72 -19.07
N SER A 504 -27.56 -8.55 -20.08
CA SER A 504 -26.22 -9.00 -20.44
C SER A 504 -25.73 -8.25 -21.67
N HIS A 505 -24.53 -7.69 -21.63
CA HIS A 505 -23.86 -7.10 -22.78
C HIS A 505 -22.93 -8.09 -23.46
N ILE A 506 -22.93 -8.13 -24.79
CA ILE A 506 -22.19 -9.09 -25.60
C ILE A 506 -21.13 -8.32 -26.38
N ARG A 507 -19.85 -8.64 -26.18
CA ARG A 507 -18.74 -7.88 -26.77
C ARG A 507 -17.57 -8.77 -27.24
N PRO A 508 -16.88 -8.41 -28.33
CA PRO A 508 -15.66 -9.09 -28.73
C PRO A 508 -14.43 -8.53 -28.00
N PHE A 509 -13.61 -9.39 -27.41
CA PHE A 509 -12.28 -9.09 -26.90
C PHE A 509 -11.28 -10.14 -27.41
N PRO A 510 -10.48 -9.84 -28.46
CA PRO A 510 -9.52 -10.79 -28.99
C PRO A 510 -8.34 -10.97 -28.03
N ILE A 511 -8.34 -12.08 -27.27
CA ILE A 511 -7.28 -12.38 -26.30
C ILE A 511 -5.92 -12.45 -26.97
N SER A 512 -4.87 -12.15 -26.22
CA SER A 512 -3.51 -12.08 -26.71
C SER A 512 -2.52 -12.60 -25.67
N ILE A 513 -1.24 -12.45 -25.95
CA ILE A 513 -0.15 -12.81 -25.03
C ILE A 513 0.46 -11.55 -24.39
N ALA A 514 1.22 -11.73 -23.32
CA ALA A 514 2.17 -10.71 -22.89
C ALA A 514 3.25 -10.59 -23.96
N PHE A 515 3.49 -9.38 -24.48
CA PHE A 515 4.51 -9.20 -25.50
C PHE A 515 5.89 -9.27 -24.84
N PRO A 516 6.73 -10.26 -25.18
CA PRO A 516 8.12 -10.27 -24.75
C PRO A 516 8.77 -9.05 -25.39
N GLY A 517 9.39 -8.18 -24.58
CA GLY A 517 10.01 -6.95 -25.08
C GLY A 517 11.08 -7.21 -26.15
N ASN A 518 11.78 -6.16 -26.58
CA ASN A 518 12.83 -6.26 -27.60
C ASN A 518 14.15 -6.83 -27.04
N ALA A 519 14.10 -7.95 -26.31
CA ALA A 519 15.31 -8.63 -25.88
C ALA A 519 16.13 -9.04 -27.12
N GLU A 520 17.44 -8.73 -27.11
CA GLU A 520 18.31 -9.00 -28.24
C GLU A 520 18.29 -10.49 -28.59
N PRO A 521 18.21 -10.85 -29.89
CA PRO A 521 18.26 -12.23 -30.32
C PRO A 521 19.63 -12.83 -29.94
N GLN A 522 19.65 -13.70 -28.93
CA GLN A 522 20.82 -14.55 -28.70
C GLN A 522 20.85 -15.60 -29.81
N ALA A 523 21.82 -15.51 -30.72
CA ALA A 523 21.92 -16.43 -31.86
C ALA A 523 22.37 -17.86 -31.47
N ALA A 524 23.04 -18.02 -30.33
CA ALA A 524 23.67 -19.27 -29.89
C ALA A 524 22.72 -20.36 -29.31
N PRO A 525 21.63 -20.06 -28.58
CA PRO A 525 20.77 -21.08 -27.95
C PRO A 525 19.94 -21.90 -28.95
N GLY A 526 19.50 -21.28 -30.05
CA GLY A 526 18.62 -21.88 -31.04
C GLY A 526 19.18 -23.13 -31.73
N ARG A 527 20.42 -23.02 -32.23
CA ARG A 527 21.11 -24.13 -32.89
C ARG A 527 21.34 -25.32 -31.95
N LYS A 528 21.74 -25.05 -30.70
CA LYS A 528 21.92 -26.10 -29.68
C LYS A 528 20.60 -26.82 -29.37
N ALA A 529 19.50 -26.08 -29.29
CA ALA A 529 18.17 -26.66 -29.04
C ALA A 529 17.73 -27.59 -30.19
N LEU A 530 17.99 -27.23 -31.45
CA LEU A 530 17.73 -28.10 -32.60
C LEU A 530 18.65 -29.31 -32.65
N GLU A 531 19.94 -29.14 -32.34
CA GLU A 531 20.92 -30.22 -32.30
C GLU A 531 20.57 -31.26 -31.22
N ALA A 532 20.05 -30.83 -30.07
CA ALA A 532 19.54 -31.72 -29.01
C ALA A 532 18.35 -32.59 -29.47
N LEU A 533 17.62 -32.15 -30.51
CA LEU A 533 16.53 -32.89 -31.14
C LEU A 533 16.99 -33.66 -32.39
N ASN A 534 18.31 -33.75 -32.64
CA ASN A 534 18.91 -34.33 -33.84
C ASN A 534 18.49 -33.68 -35.15
N ILE A 535 18.10 -32.39 -35.12
CA ILE A 535 17.73 -31.63 -36.32
C ILE A 535 18.97 -30.89 -36.84
N ARG A 536 19.39 -31.21 -38.06
CA ARG A 536 20.57 -30.61 -38.73
C ARG A 536 20.27 -30.02 -40.11
N SER A 537 18.99 -29.97 -40.47
CA SER A 537 18.53 -29.50 -41.77
C SER A 537 18.71 -27.98 -41.93
N GLU A 538 18.89 -27.53 -43.17
CA GLU A 538 19.07 -26.12 -43.52
C GLU A 538 17.82 -25.29 -43.21
N TYR A 539 16.64 -25.84 -43.49
CA TYR A 539 15.35 -25.22 -43.24
C TYR A 539 14.60 -26.00 -42.17
N VAL A 540 14.14 -25.28 -41.14
CA VAL A 540 13.33 -25.87 -40.06
C VAL A 540 11.98 -25.18 -40.01
N GLY A 541 10.90 -25.95 -40.21
CA GLY A 541 9.55 -25.52 -39.91
C GLY A 541 9.15 -25.95 -38.51
N ILE A 542 8.26 -25.20 -37.85
CA ILE A 542 7.76 -25.54 -36.51
C ILE A 542 6.23 -25.52 -36.43
N GLY A 543 5.66 -26.50 -35.74
CA GLY A 543 4.28 -26.50 -35.27
C GLY A 543 4.24 -26.79 -33.79
N VAL A 544 3.49 -26.00 -33.03
CA VAL A 544 3.34 -26.17 -31.58
C VAL A 544 1.86 -26.24 -31.27
N ASP A 545 1.41 -27.40 -30.81
CA ASP A 545 -0.01 -27.62 -30.53
C ASP A 545 -0.17 -28.62 -29.39
N ARG A 546 -1.35 -28.61 -28.75
CA ARG A 546 -1.79 -29.76 -27.97
C ARG A 546 -2.19 -30.89 -28.93
N LEU A 547 -2.05 -32.14 -28.51
CA LEU A 547 -2.57 -33.32 -29.22
C LEU A 547 -4.11 -33.34 -29.17
N ASP A 548 -4.72 -32.39 -29.87
CA ASP A 548 -6.15 -32.11 -29.91
C ASP A 548 -6.61 -32.11 -31.37
N TYR A 549 -7.69 -32.82 -31.66
CA TYR A 549 -8.18 -33.03 -33.03
C TYR A 549 -8.57 -31.73 -33.74
N THR A 550 -8.78 -30.64 -33.01
CA THR A 550 -9.05 -29.31 -33.59
C THR A 550 -7.82 -28.66 -34.23
N LYS A 551 -6.60 -29.15 -33.93
CA LYS A 551 -5.34 -28.51 -34.32
C LYS A 551 -4.84 -28.82 -35.72
N GLY A 552 -5.49 -29.76 -36.40
CA GLY A 552 -5.21 -30.06 -37.80
C GLY A 552 -3.78 -30.58 -38.03
N ILE A 553 -3.22 -31.34 -37.07
CA ILE A 553 -1.83 -31.84 -37.13
C ILE A 553 -1.68 -32.85 -38.27
N ARG A 554 -2.68 -33.70 -38.49
CA ARG A 554 -2.67 -34.68 -39.60
C ARG A 554 -2.73 -33.99 -40.96
N GLU A 555 -3.59 -32.99 -41.07
CA GLU A 555 -3.73 -32.15 -42.27
C GLU A 555 -2.42 -31.40 -42.56
N ARG A 556 -1.74 -30.93 -41.52
CA ARG A 556 -0.40 -30.34 -41.62
C ARG A 556 0.62 -31.31 -42.20
N PHE A 557 0.65 -32.54 -41.68
CA PHE A 557 1.56 -33.58 -42.14
C PHE A 557 1.32 -33.94 -43.60
N LYS A 558 0.06 -34.00 -44.03
CA LYS A 558 -0.29 -34.15 -45.45
C LYS A 558 0.21 -32.98 -46.29
N GLY A 559 0.08 -31.74 -45.81
CA GLY A 559 0.66 -30.57 -46.48
C GLY A 559 2.18 -30.67 -46.65
N ILE A 560 2.89 -31.19 -45.64
CA ILE A 560 4.34 -31.43 -45.72
C ILE A 560 4.68 -32.54 -46.71
N GLU A 561 3.92 -33.63 -46.72
CA GLU A 561 4.07 -34.71 -47.72
C GLU A 561 3.88 -34.19 -49.14
N PHE A 562 2.84 -33.39 -49.40
CA PHE A 562 2.62 -32.76 -50.70
C PHE A 562 3.77 -31.83 -51.08
N PHE A 563 4.25 -31.02 -50.13
CA PHE A 563 5.41 -30.14 -50.34
C PHE A 563 6.66 -30.93 -50.75
N LEU A 564 7.01 -31.99 -50.02
CA LEU A 564 8.19 -32.83 -50.32
C LEU A 564 8.04 -33.67 -51.60
N THR A 565 6.80 -33.94 -52.01
CA THR A 565 6.47 -34.59 -53.28
C THR A 565 6.71 -33.64 -54.45
N ASN A 566 6.15 -32.42 -54.36
CA ASN A 566 6.18 -31.44 -55.44
C ASN A 566 7.51 -30.69 -55.55
N HIS A 567 8.26 -30.55 -54.45
CA HIS A 567 9.54 -29.86 -54.41
C HIS A 567 10.63 -30.80 -53.86
N PRO A 568 11.08 -31.80 -54.65
CA PRO A 568 12.04 -32.81 -54.20
C PRO A 568 13.39 -32.22 -53.78
N ASP A 569 13.74 -31.01 -54.25
CA ASP A 569 14.97 -30.30 -53.88
C ASP A 569 15.07 -29.95 -52.39
N TYR A 570 13.95 -29.97 -51.65
CA TYR A 570 13.93 -29.75 -50.21
C TYR A 570 14.07 -31.04 -49.39
N ARG A 571 14.09 -32.22 -50.02
CA ARG A 571 14.39 -33.49 -49.33
C ARG A 571 15.81 -33.46 -48.78
N ASN A 572 16.00 -33.90 -47.54
CA ASN A 572 17.24 -33.74 -46.75
C ASN A 572 17.62 -32.30 -46.37
N ARG A 573 16.92 -31.27 -46.87
CA ARG A 573 17.19 -29.86 -46.56
C ARG A 573 16.15 -29.23 -45.65
N PHE A 574 14.92 -29.74 -45.64
CA PHE A 574 13.83 -29.28 -44.78
C PHE A 574 13.47 -30.34 -43.72
N THR A 575 13.32 -29.92 -42.46
CA THR A 575 12.72 -30.74 -41.40
C THR A 575 11.62 -29.96 -40.71
N PHE A 576 10.50 -30.61 -40.46
CA PHE A 576 9.40 -30.06 -39.68
C PHE A 576 9.43 -30.59 -38.25
N LEU A 577 9.57 -29.69 -37.28
CA LEU A 577 9.46 -29.99 -35.86
C LEU A 577 8.02 -29.78 -35.40
N GLN A 578 7.35 -30.88 -35.03
CA GLN A 578 6.04 -30.85 -34.41
C GLN A 578 6.18 -31.08 -32.90
N ILE A 579 5.92 -30.05 -32.10
CA ILE A 579 5.74 -30.18 -30.65
C ILE A 579 4.27 -30.41 -30.39
N ALA A 580 3.95 -31.54 -29.77
CA ALA A 580 2.60 -32.05 -29.58
C ALA A 580 2.36 -32.39 -28.11
N ALA A 581 1.96 -31.39 -27.33
CA ALA A 581 1.70 -31.50 -25.90
C ALA A 581 0.54 -32.48 -25.60
N PRO A 582 0.74 -33.54 -24.80
CA PRO A 582 -0.33 -34.45 -24.41
C PRO A 582 -1.48 -33.73 -23.69
N THR A 583 -2.72 -34.11 -23.98
CA THR A 583 -3.90 -33.49 -23.39
C THR A 583 -5.05 -34.49 -23.29
N ARG A 584 -5.84 -34.39 -22.22
CA ARG A 584 -7.10 -35.17 -22.03
C ARG A 584 -6.92 -36.67 -22.28
N GLU A 585 -5.82 -37.25 -21.80
CA GLU A 585 -5.45 -38.64 -22.08
C GLU A 585 -6.45 -39.67 -21.55
N SER A 586 -7.36 -39.29 -20.63
CA SER A 586 -8.46 -40.13 -20.17
C SER A 586 -9.59 -40.32 -21.19
N VAL A 587 -9.60 -39.55 -22.28
CA VAL A 587 -10.67 -39.54 -23.29
C VAL A 587 -10.24 -40.36 -24.51
N ALA A 588 -11.01 -41.40 -24.85
CA ALA A 588 -10.67 -42.34 -25.93
C ALA A 588 -10.41 -41.65 -27.29
N LYS A 589 -11.21 -40.65 -27.66
CA LYS A 589 -11.02 -39.89 -28.91
C LYS A 589 -9.68 -39.15 -29.00
N TYR A 590 -9.12 -38.71 -27.87
CA TYR A 590 -7.80 -38.08 -27.83
C TYR A 590 -6.68 -39.12 -27.95
N GLN A 591 -6.84 -40.29 -27.34
CA GLN A 591 -5.90 -41.41 -27.48
C GLN A 591 -5.85 -41.91 -28.94
N GLU A 592 -7.02 -42.11 -29.56
CA GLU A 592 -7.15 -42.49 -30.98
C GLU A 592 -6.48 -41.45 -31.89
N TYR A 593 -6.72 -40.15 -31.64
CA TYR A 593 -6.10 -39.09 -32.41
C TYR A 593 -4.58 -39.04 -32.24
N ALA A 594 -4.07 -39.17 -31.02
CA ALA A 594 -2.63 -39.17 -30.73
C ALA A 594 -1.90 -40.35 -31.39
N ALA A 595 -2.52 -41.53 -31.39
CA ALA A 595 -2.02 -42.70 -32.10
C ALA A 595 -1.97 -42.43 -33.61
N SER A 596 -3.07 -41.92 -34.18
CA SER A 596 -3.15 -41.58 -35.61
C SER A 596 -2.13 -40.52 -36.04
N VAL A 597 -1.85 -39.51 -35.21
CA VAL A 597 -0.80 -38.51 -35.48
C VAL A 597 0.59 -39.16 -35.49
N THR A 598 0.85 -40.07 -34.56
CA THR A 598 2.15 -40.79 -34.49
C THR A 598 2.33 -41.66 -35.73
N GLU A 599 1.31 -42.45 -36.10
CA GLU A 599 1.32 -43.31 -37.28
C GLU A 599 1.54 -42.50 -38.57
N GLU A 600 0.88 -41.36 -38.71
CA GLU A 600 1.03 -40.49 -39.90
C GLU A 600 2.45 -39.92 -40.02
N ALA A 601 3.05 -39.47 -38.90
CA ALA A 601 4.44 -39.01 -38.89
C ALA A 601 5.41 -40.13 -39.26
N GLU A 602 5.24 -41.33 -38.70
CA GLU A 602 6.06 -42.50 -39.00
C GLU A 602 5.92 -42.94 -40.46
N ARG A 603 4.70 -42.92 -41.01
CA ARG A 603 4.44 -43.23 -42.43
C ARG A 603 5.20 -42.28 -43.35
N ILE A 604 5.13 -40.97 -43.12
CA ILE A 604 5.82 -39.96 -43.93
C ILE A 604 7.34 -40.05 -43.74
N ASN A 605 7.81 -40.27 -42.51
CA ASN A 605 9.22 -40.48 -42.24
C ASN A 605 9.76 -41.75 -42.94
N LYS A 606 8.97 -42.81 -43.05
CA LYS A 606 9.32 -44.01 -43.81
C LYS A 606 9.32 -43.74 -45.33
N LEU A 607 8.44 -42.87 -45.82
CA LEU A 607 8.32 -42.56 -47.24
C LEU A 607 9.48 -41.70 -47.76
N PHE A 608 9.90 -40.66 -47.01
CA PHE A 608 10.95 -39.73 -47.46
C PHE A 608 12.24 -39.79 -46.67
N GLY A 609 12.19 -40.22 -45.41
CA GLY A 609 13.34 -40.17 -44.50
C GLY A 609 14.48 -41.10 -44.92
N THR A 610 15.67 -40.76 -44.47
CA THR A 610 16.88 -41.55 -44.64
C THR A 610 17.44 -41.96 -43.28
N ARG A 611 18.56 -42.69 -43.25
CA ARG A 611 19.23 -43.03 -41.98
C ARG A 611 19.73 -41.79 -41.22
N ALA A 612 19.99 -40.68 -41.93
CA ALA A 612 20.58 -39.47 -41.35
C ALA A 612 19.59 -38.30 -41.23
N TRP A 613 18.39 -38.42 -41.79
CA TRP A 613 17.41 -37.32 -41.86
C TRP A 613 15.98 -37.83 -41.76
N GLN A 614 15.16 -37.11 -40.99
CA GLN A 614 13.71 -37.31 -40.93
C GLN A 614 13.00 -36.01 -41.36
N PRO A 615 11.99 -36.10 -42.24
CA PRO A 615 11.20 -34.94 -42.62
C PRO A 615 10.34 -34.40 -41.47
N ILE A 616 9.89 -35.26 -40.54
CA ILE A 616 9.06 -34.87 -39.39
C ILE A 616 9.71 -35.36 -38.09
N VAL A 617 10.01 -34.44 -37.18
CA VAL A 617 10.40 -34.75 -35.80
C VAL A 617 9.20 -34.46 -34.90
N LEU A 618 8.64 -35.50 -34.28
CA LEU A 618 7.44 -35.40 -33.44
C LEU A 618 7.80 -35.52 -31.95
N GLU A 619 7.68 -34.42 -31.24
CA GLU A 619 7.95 -34.30 -29.81
C GLU A 619 6.64 -34.36 -28.99
N LYS A 620 6.38 -35.48 -28.30
CA LYS A 620 5.14 -35.69 -27.53
C LYS A 620 5.28 -35.31 -26.05
N ARG A 621 5.84 -34.14 -25.76
CA ARG A 621 5.99 -33.61 -24.40
C ARG A 621 5.60 -32.14 -24.32
N ASN A 622 5.41 -31.66 -23.10
CA ASN A 622 5.23 -30.24 -22.85
C ASN A 622 6.58 -29.52 -22.91
N TYR A 623 6.58 -28.35 -23.53
CA TYR A 623 7.70 -27.41 -23.55
C TYR A 623 7.27 -26.13 -22.82
N SER A 624 8.14 -25.62 -21.96
CA SER A 624 7.97 -24.30 -21.34
C SER A 624 8.17 -23.17 -22.37
N HIS A 625 7.69 -21.97 -22.05
CA HIS A 625 7.90 -20.80 -22.92
C HIS A 625 9.40 -20.53 -23.16
N ALA A 626 10.22 -20.71 -22.14
CA ALA A 626 11.68 -20.58 -22.22
C ALA A 626 12.33 -21.62 -23.15
N GLU A 627 11.81 -22.85 -23.20
CA GLU A 627 12.29 -23.88 -24.14
C GLU A 627 11.80 -23.61 -25.58
N LEU A 628 10.61 -23.05 -25.76
CA LEU A 628 10.04 -22.76 -27.08
C LEU A 628 10.68 -21.56 -27.77
N GLN A 629 11.06 -20.53 -27.01
CA GLN A 629 11.64 -19.30 -27.55
C GLN A 629 12.84 -19.53 -28.51
N PRO A 630 13.89 -20.30 -28.15
CA PRO A 630 15.00 -20.57 -29.06
C PRO A 630 14.59 -21.38 -30.30
N LEU A 631 13.56 -22.23 -30.19
CA LEU A 631 13.02 -23.00 -31.31
C LEU A 631 12.25 -22.11 -32.29
N TYR A 632 11.40 -21.20 -31.80
CA TYR A 632 10.74 -20.19 -32.62
C TYR A 632 11.72 -19.28 -33.35
N GLN A 633 12.80 -18.86 -32.68
CA GLN A 633 13.87 -18.05 -33.26
C GLN A 633 14.69 -18.77 -34.34
N SER A 634 14.72 -20.11 -34.29
CA SER A 634 15.47 -20.92 -35.27
C SER A 634 14.63 -21.38 -36.46
N ALA A 635 13.31 -21.47 -36.30
CA ALA A 635 12.42 -21.91 -37.35
C ALA A 635 12.29 -20.85 -38.46
N CYS A 636 12.43 -21.24 -39.73
CA CYS A 636 12.21 -20.35 -40.87
C CYS A 636 10.71 -20.11 -41.14
N LEU A 637 9.86 -21.01 -40.68
CA LEU A 637 8.41 -20.90 -40.80
C LEU A 637 7.69 -21.57 -39.63
N CYS A 638 6.51 -21.06 -39.28
CA CYS A 638 5.61 -21.64 -38.29
C CYS A 638 4.27 -22.00 -38.94
N LEU A 639 3.81 -23.23 -38.75
CA LEU A 639 2.52 -23.72 -39.24
C LEU A 639 1.50 -23.79 -38.10
N VAL A 640 0.45 -23.00 -38.23
CA VAL A 640 -0.73 -23.02 -37.36
C VAL A 640 -1.95 -23.38 -38.20
N THR A 641 -2.18 -24.67 -38.39
CA THR A 641 -3.19 -25.21 -39.33
C THR A 641 -4.46 -25.71 -38.64
N SER A 642 -4.90 -25.06 -37.56
CA SER A 642 -6.08 -25.50 -36.80
C SER A 642 -7.34 -25.54 -37.68
N LEU A 643 -8.12 -26.61 -37.56
CA LEU A 643 -9.37 -26.82 -38.30
C LEU A 643 -10.47 -25.86 -37.84
N HIS A 644 -10.50 -25.58 -36.54
CA HIS A 644 -11.31 -24.51 -35.94
C HIS A 644 -10.68 -24.14 -34.60
N ASP A 645 -10.42 -22.85 -34.35
CA ASP A 645 -9.80 -22.40 -33.09
C ASP A 645 -10.33 -21.00 -32.71
N GLY A 646 -10.64 -20.81 -31.43
CA GLY A 646 -11.18 -19.54 -30.92
C GLY A 646 -10.23 -18.36 -31.14
N MET A 647 -8.92 -18.57 -30.94
CA MET A 647 -7.89 -17.55 -31.19
C MET A 647 -6.60 -18.15 -31.75
N ASN A 648 -6.03 -19.16 -31.09
CA ASN A 648 -4.66 -19.67 -31.25
C ASN A 648 -3.57 -18.66 -30.83
N LEU A 649 -3.00 -18.86 -29.63
CA LEU A 649 -1.94 -18.00 -29.09
C LEU A 649 -0.56 -18.30 -29.65
N VAL A 650 -0.28 -19.53 -30.11
CA VAL A 650 0.98 -19.89 -30.76
C VAL A 650 1.23 -19.02 -32.00
N ALA A 651 0.17 -18.71 -32.75
CA ALA A 651 0.21 -17.76 -33.86
C ALA A 651 0.66 -16.35 -33.47
N LYS A 652 0.51 -15.96 -32.19
CA LYS A 652 0.97 -14.67 -31.65
C LYS A 652 2.35 -14.77 -31.00
N GLU A 653 2.64 -15.90 -30.33
CA GLU A 653 3.95 -16.20 -29.73
C GLU A 653 5.06 -16.25 -30.77
N TYR A 654 4.82 -16.88 -31.91
CA TYR A 654 5.85 -17.00 -32.95
C TYR A 654 6.30 -15.62 -33.46
N PRO A 655 5.43 -14.72 -33.97
CA PRO A 655 5.84 -13.37 -34.36
C PRO A 655 6.51 -12.59 -33.22
N ALA A 656 5.97 -12.71 -32.00
CA ALA A 656 6.52 -12.05 -30.83
C ALA A 656 7.96 -12.50 -30.50
N ALA A 657 8.29 -13.78 -30.69
CA ALA A 657 9.63 -14.33 -30.49
C ALA A 657 10.64 -13.93 -31.60
N ARG A 658 10.16 -13.54 -32.80
CA ARG A 658 10.99 -13.14 -33.96
C ARG A 658 11.48 -11.69 -33.86
N ALA A 659 12.34 -11.38 -32.90
CA ALA A 659 12.94 -10.05 -32.75
C ALA A 659 13.80 -9.63 -33.97
N ASP A 660 14.31 -10.60 -34.72
CA ASP A 660 15.04 -10.39 -35.98
C ASP A 660 14.12 -10.06 -37.17
N GLU A 661 12.79 -10.09 -36.96
CA GLU A 661 11.75 -9.87 -37.96
C GLU A 661 11.84 -10.82 -39.18
N LYS A 662 12.49 -11.97 -39.04
CA LYS A 662 12.59 -12.99 -40.09
C LYS A 662 11.59 -14.12 -39.87
N GLY A 663 11.44 -14.95 -40.90
CA GLY A 663 10.59 -16.12 -40.91
C GLY A 663 9.14 -15.80 -41.26
N VAL A 664 8.36 -16.87 -41.51
CA VAL A 664 7.00 -16.73 -42.05
C VAL A 664 5.99 -17.49 -41.20
N LEU A 665 4.86 -16.85 -40.89
CA LEU A 665 3.72 -17.51 -40.24
C LEU A 665 2.74 -17.98 -41.32
N ILE A 666 2.46 -19.29 -41.36
CA ILE A 666 1.40 -19.91 -42.15
C ILE A 666 0.25 -20.23 -41.21
N LEU A 667 -0.91 -19.61 -41.45
CA LEU A 667 -2.01 -19.56 -40.49
C LEU A 667 -3.33 -20.00 -41.12
N SER A 668 -4.04 -20.91 -40.46
CA SER A 668 -5.38 -21.30 -40.86
C SER A 668 -6.34 -20.12 -40.77
N LYS A 669 -7.13 -19.92 -41.83
CA LYS A 669 -8.21 -18.93 -41.88
C LYS A 669 -9.34 -19.20 -40.87
N PHE A 670 -9.37 -20.38 -40.26
CA PHE A 670 -10.38 -20.80 -39.26
C PHE A 670 -9.93 -20.56 -37.81
N THR A 671 -8.90 -19.73 -37.61
CA THR A 671 -8.44 -19.28 -36.29
C THR A 671 -8.88 -17.84 -36.03
N GLY A 672 -9.20 -17.50 -34.78
CA GLY A 672 -9.46 -16.10 -34.42
C GLY A 672 -8.28 -15.17 -34.71
N ALA A 673 -7.03 -15.66 -34.57
CA ALA A 673 -5.81 -14.88 -34.82
C ALA A 673 -5.68 -14.40 -36.28
N ALA A 674 -6.26 -15.11 -37.25
CA ALA A 674 -6.22 -14.72 -38.67
C ALA A 674 -6.83 -13.33 -38.92
N ARG A 675 -7.71 -12.84 -38.04
CA ARG A 675 -8.28 -11.49 -38.15
C ARG A 675 -7.25 -10.39 -37.84
N GLY A 676 -6.39 -10.61 -36.84
CA GLY A 676 -5.42 -9.63 -36.36
C GLY A 676 -4.01 -9.74 -36.97
N LEU A 677 -3.65 -10.91 -37.51
CA LEU A 677 -2.31 -11.19 -38.03
C LEU A 677 -2.26 -11.09 -39.57
N LYS A 678 -2.41 -9.88 -40.10
CA LYS A 678 -2.49 -9.62 -41.56
C LYS A 678 -1.23 -9.96 -42.35
N GLY A 679 -0.09 -10.19 -41.69
CA GLY A 679 1.16 -10.56 -42.35
C GLY A 679 1.27 -12.04 -42.68
N ALA A 680 0.43 -12.89 -42.07
CA ALA A 680 0.49 -14.33 -42.23
C ALA A 680 0.08 -14.78 -43.65
N LEU A 681 0.61 -15.92 -44.08
CA LEU A 681 0.10 -16.65 -45.25
C LEU A 681 -1.13 -17.44 -44.80
N LEU A 682 -2.33 -16.98 -45.20
CA LEU A 682 -3.56 -17.64 -44.81
C LEU A 682 -3.81 -18.88 -45.67
N VAL A 683 -4.06 -20.01 -45.02
CA VAL A 683 -4.34 -21.29 -45.68
C VAL A 683 -5.69 -21.85 -45.29
N ASN A 684 -6.26 -22.66 -46.19
CA ASN A 684 -7.31 -23.59 -45.85
C ASN A 684 -6.66 -24.92 -45.43
N PRO A 685 -6.65 -25.31 -44.14
CA PRO A 685 -5.99 -26.53 -43.68
C PRO A 685 -6.57 -27.81 -44.30
N TYR A 686 -7.78 -27.76 -44.87
CA TYR A 686 -8.36 -28.90 -45.59
C TYR A 686 -7.76 -29.14 -46.98
N SER A 687 -6.95 -28.21 -47.51
CA SER A 687 -6.19 -28.40 -48.76
C SER A 687 -4.71 -28.59 -48.45
N ALA A 688 -4.23 -29.81 -48.68
CA ALA A 688 -2.83 -30.15 -48.54
C ALA A 688 -1.98 -29.40 -49.57
N GLU A 689 -2.51 -29.20 -50.79
CA GLU A 689 -1.87 -28.45 -51.88
C GLU A 689 -1.68 -26.99 -51.51
N ASN A 690 -2.72 -26.34 -50.97
CA ASN A 690 -2.62 -24.94 -50.53
C ASN A 690 -1.63 -24.79 -49.37
N THR A 691 -1.60 -25.75 -48.45
CA THR A 691 -0.61 -25.77 -47.36
C THR A 691 0.80 -25.98 -47.90
N ALA A 692 0.99 -26.89 -48.86
CA ALA A 692 2.27 -27.16 -49.51
C ALA A 692 2.81 -25.94 -50.26
N GLU A 693 1.96 -25.27 -51.04
CA GLU A 693 2.33 -24.05 -51.76
C GLU A 693 2.69 -22.93 -50.79
N ALA A 694 1.98 -22.79 -49.67
CA ALA A 694 2.34 -21.81 -48.64
C ALA A 694 3.69 -22.11 -47.98
N ILE A 695 4.03 -23.40 -47.78
CA ILE A 695 5.37 -23.80 -47.29
C ILE A 695 6.43 -23.41 -48.31
N HIS A 696 6.22 -23.72 -49.59
CA HIS A 696 7.14 -23.35 -50.66
C HIS A 696 7.33 -21.84 -50.74
N GLN A 697 6.23 -21.08 -50.79
CA GLN A 697 6.24 -19.62 -50.79
C GLN A 697 6.98 -19.05 -49.57
N ALA A 698 6.80 -19.64 -48.38
CA ALA A 698 7.49 -19.21 -47.17
C ALA A 698 9.00 -19.38 -47.26
N LEU A 699 9.47 -20.51 -47.80
CA LEU A 699 10.90 -20.81 -47.95
C LEU A 699 11.58 -19.97 -49.03
N THR A 700 10.86 -19.62 -50.10
CA THR A 700 11.37 -18.79 -51.20
C THR A 700 11.09 -17.30 -51.01
N MET A 701 10.50 -16.89 -49.88
CA MET A 701 10.10 -15.50 -49.63
C MET A 701 11.33 -14.58 -49.49
N PRO A 702 11.45 -13.49 -50.28
CA PRO A 702 12.54 -12.54 -50.13
C PRO A 702 12.58 -11.92 -48.73
N GLY A 703 13.79 -11.70 -48.19
CA GLY A 703 13.97 -11.19 -46.82
C GLY A 703 13.21 -9.88 -46.53
N ALA A 704 13.18 -8.95 -47.49
CA ALA A 704 12.45 -7.69 -47.35
C ALA A 704 10.93 -7.89 -47.13
N GLU A 705 10.34 -8.90 -47.79
CA GLU A 705 8.92 -9.23 -47.62
C GLU A 705 8.67 -9.94 -46.29
N GLN A 706 9.60 -10.80 -45.83
CA GLN A 706 9.54 -11.40 -44.49
C GLN A 706 9.54 -10.30 -43.41
N HIS A 707 10.49 -9.37 -43.47
CA HIS A 707 10.59 -8.24 -42.53
C HIS A 707 9.30 -7.43 -42.48
N ARG A 708 8.77 -7.03 -43.64
CA ARG A 708 7.52 -6.26 -43.74
C ARG A 708 6.35 -6.97 -43.09
N ARG A 709 6.16 -8.25 -43.39
CA ARG A 709 5.06 -9.07 -42.83
C ARG A 709 5.22 -9.29 -41.34
N MET A 710 6.43 -9.61 -40.90
CA MET A 710 6.72 -9.92 -39.50
C MET A 710 6.58 -8.68 -38.62
N ASN A 711 7.10 -7.53 -39.04
CA ASN A 711 6.94 -6.27 -38.31
C ASN A 711 5.46 -5.89 -38.13
N MET A 712 4.64 -6.01 -39.18
CA MET A 712 3.20 -5.76 -39.09
C MET A 712 2.52 -6.69 -38.06
N MET A 713 2.86 -7.98 -38.04
CA MET A 713 2.32 -8.91 -37.04
C MET A 713 2.83 -8.62 -35.64
N ARG A 714 4.13 -8.32 -35.48
CA ARG A 714 4.74 -7.95 -34.19
C ARG A 714 4.09 -6.71 -33.59
N SER A 715 3.90 -5.65 -34.39
CA SER A 715 3.22 -4.44 -33.97
C SER A 715 1.78 -4.74 -33.53
N SER A 716 1.04 -5.54 -34.30
CA SER A 716 -0.31 -5.98 -33.93
C SER A 716 -0.33 -6.71 -32.57
N VAL A 717 0.58 -7.65 -32.32
CA VAL A 717 0.64 -8.38 -31.03
C VAL A 717 1.09 -7.48 -29.89
N ARG A 718 2.04 -6.55 -30.13
CA ARG A 718 2.53 -5.60 -29.13
C ARG A 718 1.43 -4.63 -28.69
N ASP A 719 0.69 -4.07 -29.63
CA ASP A 719 -0.28 -3.01 -29.40
C ASP A 719 -1.65 -3.56 -28.94
N TYR A 720 -1.97 -4.81 -29.33
CA TYR A 720 -3.14 -5.57 -28.89
C TYR A 720 -2.72 -6.79 -28.08
N ASN A 721 -2.03 -6.54 -26.97
CA ASN A 721 -1.53 -7.57 -26.05
C ASN A 721 -2.54 -7.91 -24.93
N ILE A 722 -2.14 -8.83 -24.05
CA ILE A 722 -3.02 -9.33 -23.00
C ILE A 722 -3.41 -8.30 -21.95
N TYR A 723 -2.53 -7.33 -21.67
CA TYR A 723 -2.78 -6.26 -20.73
C TYR A 723 -3.89 -5.33 -21.24
N ARG A 724 -3.86 -5.00 -22.54
CA ARG A 724 -4.94 -4.25 -23.21
C ARG A 724 -6.26 -5.00 -23.15
N TRP A 725 -6.26 -6.29 -23.50
CA TRP A 725 -7.45 -7.14 -23.45
C TRP A 725 -8.11 -7.10 -22.07
N SER A 726 -7.30 -7.22 -21.01
CA SER A 726 -7.84 -7.20 -19.65
C SER A 726 -8.38 -5.84 -19.25
N ALA A 727 -7.69 -4.76 -19.62
CA ALA A 727 -8.15 -3.40 -19.35
C ALA A 727 -9.47 -3.10 -20.06
N GLU A 728 -9.61 -3.47 -21.34
CA GLU A 728 -10.83 -3.26 -22.13
C GLU A 728 -12.00 -4.09 -21.57
N LEU A 729 -11.78 -5.35 -21.19
CA LEU A 729 -12.81 -6.21 -20.60
C LEU A 729 -13.30 -5.64 -19.26
N ILE A 730 -12.38 -5.25 -18.38
CA ILE A 730 -12.74 -4.70 -17.07
C ILE A 730 -13.42 -3.35 -17.22
N LYS A 731 -12.89 -2.46 -18.08
CA LYS A 731 -13.53 -1.17 -18.37
C LYS A 731 -14.96 -1.37 -18.83
N ALA A 732 -15.18 -2.28 -19.78
CA ALA A 732 -16.50 -2.59 -20.29
C ALA A 732 -17.45 -3.08 -19.19
N LEU A 733 -16.99 -3.96 -18.29
CA LEU A 733 -17.80 -4.47 -17.17
C LEU A 733 -18.18 -3.36 -16.17
N LEU A 734 -17.26 -2.44 -15.88
CA LEU A 734 -17.47 -1.39 -14.88
C LEU A 734 -18.32 -0.22 -15.38
N GLN A 735 -18.39 -0.04 -16.70
CA GLN A 735 -19.15 1.02 -17.35
C GLN A 735 -20.59 0.60 -17.69
N LEU A 736 -21.00 -0.64 -17.35
CA LEU A 736 -22.39 -1.07 -17.49
C LEU A 736 -23.23 -0.35 -16.43
N GLU A 737 -24.34 0.26 -16.88
CA GLU A 737 -25.31 0.98 -16.05
C GLU A 737 -26.19 0.04 -15.22
#